data_AF-Q2NRU4-F1
#
_entry.id   AF-Q2NRU4-F1
#
_cell.length_a   1.000
_cell.length_b   1.000
_cell.length_c   1.000
_cell.angle_alpha   90.00
_cell.angle_beta   90.00
_cell.angle_gamma   90.00
#
_symmetry.space_group_name_H-M   'P 1'
#
loop_
_entity.id
_entity.type
_entity.pdbx_description
1 polymer ?
#
loop_
_entity_poly.entity_id
_entity_poly.type
_entity_poly.pdbx_seq_one_letter_code
_entity_poly.pdbx_strand_id
1 'polypeptide(L)'
;MAMTIKSNTLPFISETISDARIAYVKNLAMTKEDATVMRIWDKIKDWFCGTRKKEALGHIYDLTHQGNLSKPQFALQCIKAFHSLSTMVGAAYQDKFKALITENPQGGWDLEFIIEGALRVECSLDQEQNKDSALSLVINNDLMKPNASHKTLENNDTFLNTEKEERQTSETSNREKHYDNALFFSHVHDFLNEINIPHLDAALHQPAMARLAALKNFDVMPIKSRASWVNIANLISDKIPDDNILVLKKEFPSNLHFSFDDENKVKQSARLTKYAADAASYLRNLPDFMHYFIEDSSEYLPSNHFTAGDLKRLKESSLEELKRIYKEEPLSIFKHDEVYKTPSEVVFLWMYILRDAAIDLKNESADLMINLFKAWQSRYLNHQTLTLSSTRKFLKEDANLLRRAGLETLANVVDSKVQSVVPCLLRQLPTADSDLSPTRLHDNVYGRVFESNWIASLVANPPDEVKSAMSTIAHYYSTYLSTLSCNKQDRMLRKVLKGLHRQIVGDKRFWFKAFPEIKALSTSTFELPSFLTKLQKILCADIKTGEQCIAVPYLAVKLFNAINGLPVIKHELWQIWTNVNYKRYIQPRTGRTMEKKEIAESNVIPIPTAGITLRYQPPAVSNADRMTSEVRPCNRYHIPSAENINNFPAVKNALQHGLPYSGGVSGSTGIMLSIINHLKNQGTDIDLRMGLLGSIMFMNYDGGHSIHESLWVANQKGINLSKTKSCNKDLDGFISDYESFVAIYKNTQCEKALSDALSIAWERSFNYLTQYSEDYKALKLSNNVQKEPMESNY
;
A
#
# COMPACT_ATOMS: atom_id res chain seq x y z
N MET A 1 75.96 -22.77 9.06
CA MET A 1 76.83 -21.58 8.90
C MET A 1 76.28 -20.83 7.69
N ALA A 2 75.67 -19.65 7.87
CA ALA A 2 76.33 -18.32 7.86
C ALA A 2 76.65 -17.86 6.42
N MET A 3 76.36 -16.62 5.98
CA MET A 3 75.89 -15.43 6.71
C MET A 3 75.08 -14.45 5.81
N THR A 4 74.22 -13.65 6.45
CA THR A 4 73.77 -12.25 6.20
C THR A 4 74.08 -11.57 4.85
N ILE A 5 73.13 -10.84 4.23
CA ILE A 5 72.92 -9.37 4.31
C ILE A 5 71.47 -9.04 3.87
N LYS A 6 70.58 -8.57 4.76
CA LYS A 6 70.34 -7.16 5.16
C LYS A 6 69.99 -6.21 3.99
N SER A 7 68.70 -5.89 3.83
CA SER A 7 68.25 -4.62 3.24
C SER A 7 68.04 -3.59 4.36
N ASN A 8 68.46 -2.34 4.14
CA ASN A 8 68.33 -1.28 5.14
C ASN A 8 66.95 -0.62 5.05
N THR A 9 66.19 -0.62 6.14
CA THR A 9 65.08 0.31 6.34
C THR A 9 65.62 1.69 6.73
N LEU A 10 65.40 2.68 5.87
CA LEU A 10 65.59 4.11 6.15
C LEU A 10 64.26 4.86 5.86
N PRO A 11 64.06 6.07 6.41
CA PRO A 11 62.96 6.26 7.34
C PRO A 11 61.63 6.65 6.68
N PHE A 12 60.53 6.20 7.29
CA PHE A 12 59.24 6.87 7.14
C PHE A 12 59.31 8.25 7.79
N ILE A 13 59.33 9.30 6.98
CA ILE A 13 59.08 10.66 7.43
C ILE A 13 57.59 10.76 7.74
N SER A 14 57.23 10.77 9.03
CA SER A 14 55.85 10.93 9.48
C SER A 14 55.44 12.41 9.42
N GLU A 15 55.14 12.91 8.21
CA GLU A 15 54.42 14.19 8.08
C GLU A 15 52.96 14.02 8.50
N THR A 16 52.67 14.27 9.78
CA THR A 16 51.32 14.55 10.27
C THR A 16 50.78 15.79 9.54
N ILE A 17 49.57 15.71 9.00
CA ILE A 17 48.93 16.81 8.28
C ILE A 17 48.06 17.58 9.27
N SER A 18 48.17 18.91 9.33
CA SER A 18 47.28 19.77 10.11
C SER A 18 45.94 20.00 9.42
N ASP A 19 44.87 20.14 10.21
CA ASP A 19 43.48 20.21 9.73
C ASP A 19 43.22 21.38 8.77
N ALA A 20 43.99 22.46 8.90
CA ALA A 20 43.99 23.60 7.98
C ALA A 20 44.20 23.21 6.50
N ARG A 21 44.91 22.10 6.21
CA ARG A 21 45.08 21.58 4.84
C ARG A 21 43.92 20.70 4.37
N ILE A 22 43.18 20.06 5.27
CA ILE A 22 41.92 19.36 4.94
C ILE A 22 40.83 20.40 4.64
N ALA A 23 40.79 21.50 5.41
CA ALA A 23 39.93 22.65 5.13
C ALA A 23 40.23 23.31 3.78
N TYR A 24 41.50 23.36 3.35
CA TYR A 24 41.87 23.86 2.02
C TYR A 24 41.22 23.03 0.89
N VAL A 25 41.33 21.70 0.95
CA VAL A 25 40.73 20.81 -0.08
C VAL A 25 39.22 20.94 -0.11
N LYS A 26 38.54 20.97 1.05
CA LYS A 26 37.08 21.12 1.12
C LYS A 26 36.55 22.44 0.54
N ASN A 27 37.37 23.50 0.51
CA ASN A 27 36.90 24.87 0.28
C ASN A 27 37.46 25.57 -0.98
N LEU A 28 38.55 25.05 -1.60
CA LEU A 28 39.29 25.78 -2.65
C LEU A 28 39.65 24.98 -3.92
N ALA A 29 39.36 23.67 -4.00
CA ALA A 29 39.56 22.90 -5.23
C ALA A 29 38.44 23.19 -6.25
N MET A 30 38.80 23.73 -7.42
CA MET A 30 37.84 24.23 -8.42
C MET A 30 37.52 23.23 -9.54
N THR A 31 38.39 22.25 -9.80
CA THR A 31 38.21 21.23 -10.84
C THR A 31 38.47 19.81 -10.32
N LYS A 32 38.06 18.78 -11.07
CA LYS A 32 38.43 17.39 -10.75
C LYS A 32 39.94 17.20 -10.82
N GLU A 33 40.59 17.84 -11.78
CA GLU A 33 42.05 17.88 -11.94
C GLU A 33 42.76 18.47 -10.71
N ASP A 34 42.32 19.61 -10.17
CA ASP A 34 42.93 20.24 -8.97
C ASP A 34 42.84 19.33 -7.74
N ALA A 35 41.67 18.74 -7.51
CA ALA A 35 41.42 17.82 -6.40
C ALA A 35 42.27 16.53 -6.46
N THR A 36 42.83 16.18 -7.63
CA THR A 36 43.78 15.06 -7.78
C THR A 36 45.09 15.30 -7.02
N VAL A 37 45.43 16.55 -6.70
CA VAL A 37 46.76 16.96 -6.26
C VAL A 37 46.87 17.06 -4.73
N MET A 38 46.69 15.94 -4.00
CA MET A 38 47.61 15.49 -2.91
C MET A 38 47.10 14.34 -2.00
N ARG A 39 48.06 13.56 -1.49
CA ARG A 39 48.13 12.93 -0.15
C ARG A 39 47.09 11.86 0.25
N ILE A 40 45.79 12.05 0.02
CA ILE A 40 44.81 10.95 0.20
C ILE A 40 45.13 9.87 -0.82
N TRP A 41 45.24 10.27 -2.08
CA TRP A 41 45.64 9.39 -3.17
C TRP A 41 46.98 8.69 -2.90
N ASP A 42 47.99 9.41 -2.39
CA ASP A 42 49.30 8.83 -2.12
C ASP A 42 49.30 7.69 -1.07
N LYS A 43 48.32 7.67 -0.15
CA LYS A 43 48.15 6.60 0.84
C LYS A 43 47.49 5.34 0.28
N ILE A 44 46.63 5.48 -0.74
CA ILE A 44 45.73 4.39 -1.21
C ILE A 44 45.93 4.01 -2.68
N LYS A 45 46.70 4.78 -3.46
CA LYS A 45 46.94 4.56 -4.90
C LYS A 45 47.44 3.15 -5.24
N ASP A 46 48.12 2.49 -4.32
CA ASP A 46 48.71 1.16 -4.52
C ASP A 46 47.83 0.02 -3.99
N TRP A 47 46.63 0.34 -3.48
CA TRP A 47 45.56 -0.62 -3.21
C TRP A 47 44.74 -0.93 -4.48
N PHE A 48 44.85 -0.08 -5.51
CA PHE A 48 44.19 -0.19 -6.81
C PHE A 48 45.12 -0.72 -7.91
N CYS A 49 44.62 -1.61 -8.78
CA CYS A 49 45.38 -2.06 -9.95
C CYS A 49 45.54 -0.93 -10.98
N GLY A 50 46.67 -0.93 -11.71
CA GLY A 50 47.11 0.20 -12.55
C GLY A 50 46.08 0.74 -13.53
N THR A 51 45.28 -0.14 -14.14
CA THR A 51 44.22 0.21 -15.10
C THR A 51 43.03 0.94 -14.48
N ARG A 52 42.75 0.73 -13.19
CA ARG A 52 41.61 1.33 -12.46
C ARG A 52 41.98 2.59 -11.67
N LYS A 53 43.25 3.01 -11.70
CA LYS A 53 43.73 4.17 -10.94
C LYS A 53 43.02 5.49 -11.31
N LYS A 54 42.69 5.70 -12.60
CA LYS A 54 41.94 6.90 -13.06
C LYS A 54 40.46 6.87 -12.64
N GLU A 55 39.84 5.70 -12.65
CA GLU A 55 38.46 5.46 -12.20
C GLU A 55 38.34 5.75 -10.68
N ALA A 56 39.33 5.30 -9.88
CA ALA A 56 39.34 5.49 -8.43
C ALA A 56 39.40 6.97 -8.03
N LEU A 57 40.23 7.76 -8.74
CA LEU A 57 40.32 9.21 -8.53
C LEU A 57 38.98 9.93 -8.74
N GLY A 58 38.19 9.48 -9.72
CA GLY A 58 36.83 9.99 -9.93
C GLY A 58 35.95 9.80 -8.69
N HIS A 59 35.90 8.58 -8.15
CA HIS A 59 35.09 8.29 -6.96
C HIS A 59 35.64 8.91 -5.66
N ILE A 60 36.95 9.17 -5.56
CA ILE A 60 37.52 9.93 -4.43
C ILE A 60 37.03 11.38 -4.48
N TYR A 61 36.97 11.99 -5.67
CA TYR A 61 36.35 13.31 -5.85
C TYR A 61 34.86 13.26 -5.46
N ASP A 62 34.11 12.31 -6.02
CA ASP A 62 32.66 12.18 -5.79
C ASP A 62 32.30 11.91 -4.32
N LEU A 63 33.20 11.28 -3.54
CA LEU A 63 33.07 11.13 -2.09
C LEU A 63 33.28 12.44 -1.32
N THR A 64 34.15 13.32 -1.80
CA THR A 64 34.71 14.44 -1.01
C THR A 64 34.17 15.81 -1.38
N HIS A 65 33.58 15.95 -2.58
CA HIS A 65 33.09 17.21 -3.12
C HIS A 65 31.58 17.13 -3.38
N GLN A 66 30.80 17.91 -2.61
CA GLN A 66 29.35 18.00 -2.77
C GLN A 66 28.93 18.73 -4.07
N GLY A 67 29.73 19.72 -4.50
CA GLY A 67 29.36 20.59 -5.62
C GLY A 67 28.00 21.26 -5.39
N ASN A 68 27.16 21.27 -6.42
CA ASN A 68 25.81 21.86 -6.37
C ASN A 68 24.71 20.84 -5.99
N LEU A 69 25.05 19.67 -5.44
CA LEU A 69 24.07 18.63 -5.09
C LEU A 69 23.35 18.95 -3.78
N SER A 70 22.06 18.62 -3.70
CA SER A 70 21.32 18.64 -2.42
C SER A 70 21.82 17.54 -1.47
N LYS A 71 21.54 17.65 -0.17
CA LYS A 71 21.96 16.66 0.86
C LYS A 71 21.66 15.20 0.44
N PRO A 72 20.45 14.85 -0.06
CA PRO A 72 20.14 13.47 -0.41
C PRO A 72 20.82 13.01 -1.71
N GLN A 73 20.96 13.89 -2.69
CA GLN A 73 21.71 13.61 -3.92
C GLN A 73 23.20 13.37 -3.62
N PHE A 74 23.79 14.15 -2.71
CA PHE A 74 25.17 13.96 -2.27
C PHE A 74 25.35 12.68 -1.45
N ALA A 75 24.46 12.35 -0.50
CA ALA A 75 24.53 11.10 0.24
C ALA A 75 24.44 9.87 -0.69
N LEU A 76 23.58 9.90 -1.71
CA LEU A 76 23.53 8.86 -2.75
C LEU A 76 24.86 8.78 -3.51
N GLN A 77 25.46 9.91 -3.90
CA GLN A 77 26.77 9.96 -4.54
C GLN A 77 27.84 9.33 -3.65
N CYS A 78 27.88 9.65 -2.36
CA CYS A 78 28.80 9.05 -1.40
C CYS A 78 28.60 7.53 -1.30
N ILE A 79 27.36 7.03 -1.17
CA ILE A 79 27.06 5.59 -1.15
C ILE A 79 27.60 4.89 -2.40
N LYS A 80 27.28 5.41 -3.61
CA LYS A 80 27.73 4.82 -4.88
C LYS A 80 29.25 4.84 -5.00
N ALA A 81 29.89 5.99 -4.75
CA ALA A 81 31.33 6.17 -4.86
C ALA A 81 32.11 5.32 -3.84
N PHE A 82 31.62 5.21 -2.60
CA PHE A 82 32.22 4.37 -1.57
C PHE A 82 32.16 2.88 -1.92
N HIS A 83 31.00 2.41 -2.38
CA HIS A 83 30.85 1.02 -2.80
C HIS A 83 31.75 0.68 -3.99
N SER A 84 31.81 1.54 -5.01
CA SER A 84 32.76 1.40 -6.12
C SER A 84 34.20 1.29 -5.59
N LEU A 85 34.67 2.24 -4.76
CA LEU A 85 36.04 2.20 -4.24
C LEU A 85 36.36 0.92 -3.44
N SER A 86 35.42 0.47 -2.60
CA SER A 86 35.60 -0.77 -1.82
C SER A 86 35.64 -2.04 -2.69
N THR A 87 34.98 -2.04 -3.85
CA THR A 87 35.05 -3.15 -4.84
C THR A 87 36.18 -2.99 -5.87
N MET A 88 36.86 -1.84 -5.87
CA MET A 88 37.99 -1.53 -6.75
C MET A 88 39.35 -1.89 -6.18
N VAL A 89 39.50 -1.90 -4.85
CA VAL A 89 40.74 -2.30 -4.18
C VAL A 89 40.94 -3.81 -4.17
N GLY A 90 42.20 -4.23 -4.10
CA GLY A 90 42.56 -5.63 -3.85
C GLY A 90 41.96 -6.16 -2.53
N ALA A 91 41.64 -7.46 -2.50
CA ALA A 91 40.89 -8.08 -1.39
C ALA A 91 41.48 -7.82 0.01
N ALA A 92 42.81 -7.72 0.12
CA ALA A 92 43.56 -7.44 1.36
C ALA A 92 43.51 -5.97 1.84
N TYR A 93 42.67 -5.14 1.22
CA TYR A 93 42.41 -3.75 1.62
C TYR A 93 40.91 -3.42 1.71
N GLN A 94 40.02 -4.39 1.45
CA GLN A 94 38.58 -4.14 1.48
C GLN A 94 38.05 -3.91 2.90
N ASP A 95 38.66 -4.56 3.90
CA ASP A 95 38.42 -4.39 5.33
C ASP A 95 38.72 -2.99 5.87
N LYS A 96 39.55 -2.21 5.15
CA LYS A 96 39.86 -0.81 5.47
C LYS A 96 38.77 0.17 5.06
N PHE A 97 37.78 -0.27 4.29
CA PHE A 97 36.58 0.49 3.99
C PHE A 97 35.52 0.11 5.02
N LYS A 98 35.00 1.08 5.76
CA LYS A 98 33.89 0.93 6.70
C LYS A 98 32.91 2.08 6.49
N ALA A 99 31.65 1.78 6.22
CA ALA A 99 30.56 2.75 6.24
C ALA A 99 29.67 2.47 7.44
N LEU A 100 29.31 3.51 8.19
CA LEU A 100 28.37 3.44 9.31
C LEU A 100 27.16 4.31 8.98
N ILE A 101 25.96 3.75 9.09
CA ILE A 101 24.70 4.46 8.88
C ILE A 101 23.88 4.40 10.17
N THR A 102 23.64 5.56 10.77
CA THR A 102 22.99 5.71 12.08
C THR A 102 21.70 6.50 11.94
N GLU A 103 20.62 6.02 12.54
CA GLU A 103 19.34 6.72 12.58
C GLU A 103 19.41 7.84 13.64
N ASN A 104 19.31 9.11 13.21
CA ASN A 104 19.60 10.26 14.05
C ASN A 104 18.40 10.68 14.93
N PRO A 105 18.59 11.39 16.06
CA PRO A 105 17.52 11.69 17.02
C PRO A 105 16.31 12.45 16.45
N GLN A 106 16.46 13.10 15.30
CA GLN A 106 15.42 13.83 14.59
C GLN A 106 14.58 12.94 13.65
N GLY A 107 14.90 11.65 13.53
CA GLY A 107 14.31 10.71 12.56
C GLY A 107 15.01 10.72 11.19
N GLY A 108 16.10 11.48 11.07
CA GLY A 108 16.98 11.47 9.90
C GLY A 108 18.00 10.33 9.94
N TRP A 109 18.99 10.40 9.05
CA TRP A 109 20.08 9.43 8.95
C TRP A 109 21.43 10.12 8.79
N ASP A 110 22.38 9.79 9.66
CA ASP A 110 23.78 10.20 9.54
C ASP A 110 24.57 9.07 8.88
N LEU A 111 25.35 9.40 7.85
CA LEU A 111 26.17 8.46 7.09
C LEU A 111 27.65 8.84 7.22
N GLU A 112 28.45 7.94 7.77
CA GLU A 112 29.89 8.08 7.89
C GLU A 112 30.59 7.08 6.95
N PHE A 113 31.55 7.56 6.16
CA PHE A 113 32.34 6.77 5.21
C PHE A 113 33.82 6.87 5.56
N ILE A 114 34.41 5.75 5.98
CA ILE A 114 35.79 5.65 6.49
C ILE A 114 36.64 4.84 5.50
N ILE A 115 37.79 5.38 5.12
CA ILE A 115 38.88 4.65 4.48
C ILE A 115 40.08 4.73 5.44
N GLU A 116 40.39 3.61 6.10
CA GLU A 116 41.23 3.58 7.29
C GLU A 116 42.63 4.17 7.06
N GLY A 117 42.97 5.16 7.90
CA GLY A 117 44.22 5.93 7.79
C GLY A 117 44.28 6.94 6.65
N ALA A 118 43.26 7.03 5.77
CA ALA A 118 43.28 7.84 4.55
C ALA A 118 42.19 8.92 4.48
N LEU A 119 40.93 8.60 4.77
CA LEU A 119 39.78 9.52 4.60
C LEU A 119 38.65 9.20 5.60
N ARG A 120 37.94 10.25 6.04
CA ARG A 120 36.63 10.20 6.72
C ARG A 120 35.71 11.22 6.05
N VAL A 121 34.50 10.83 5.69
CA VAL A 121 33.44 11.70 5.16
C VAL A 121 32.17 11.46 5.97
N GLU A 122 31.47 12.52 6.32
CA GLU A 122 30.23 12.49 7.09
C GLU A 122 29.16 13.31 6.34
N CYS A 123 27.95 12.79 6.20
CA CYS A 123 26.80 13.53 5.66
C CYS A 123 25.48 13.11 6.33
N SER A 124 24.60 14.09 6.56
CA SER A 124 23.34 13.92 7.30
C SER A 124 22.11 14.15 6.41
N LEU A 125 21.08 13.32 6.63
CA LEU A 125 19.79 13.31 5.94
C LEU A 125 18.67 13.57 6.94
N ASP A 126 18.47 14.83 7.29
CA ASP A 126 17.53 15.24 8.33
C ASP A 126 16.06 14.99 7.92
N GLN A 127 15.23 14.60 8.90
CA GLN A 127 13.80 14.88 8.86
C GLN A 127 13.56 16.18 9.62
N GLU A 128 13.21 17.26 8.91
CA GLU A 128 12.83 18.51 9.58
C GLU A 128 11.42 18.39 10.17
N GLN A 129 11.33 18.46 11.51
CA GLN A 129 10.07 18.69 12.19
C GLN A 129 9.63 20.16 12.03
N ASN A 130 8.35 20.36 11.77
CA ASN A 130 7.75 21.68 11.56
C ASN A 130 7.81 22.51 12.87
N LYS A 131 8.51 23.66 12.86
CA LYS A 131 8.65 24.55 14.05
C LYS A 131 8.45 26.03 13.72
N ASP A 132 7.18 26.44 13.57
CA ASP A 132 6.77 27.81 13.85
C ASP A 132 6.66 28.01 15.38
N SER A 133 7.71 28.53 16.03
CA SER A 133 7.66 28.93 17.44
C SER A 133 8.80 29.89 17.86
N ALA A 134 8.43 31.16 18.06
CA ALA A 134 9.09 32.20 18.85
C ALA A 134 10.51 32.68 18.48
N LEU A 135 10.74 33.99 18.65
CA LEU A 135 12.06 34.61 18.56
C LEU A 135 12.91 34.30 19.82
N SER A 136 14.20 34.08 19.62
CA SER A 136 15.23 34.54 20.57
C SER A 136 16.46 35.03 19.80
N LEU A 137 16.66 36.34 19.76
CA LEU A 137 17.74 36.97 18.99
C LEU A 137 18.96 37.20 19.89
N VAL A 138 20.08 36.53 19.57
CA VAL A 138 21.39 36.78 20.19
C VAL A 138 22.43 36.92 19.09
N ILE A 139 22.80 38.17 18.79
CA ILE A 139 23.92 38.51 17.91
C ILE A 139 24.87 39.38 18.72
N ASN A 140 26.05 38.86 19.06
CA ASN A 140 27.16 39.70 19.50
C ASN A 140 27.79 40.36 18.27
N ASN A 141 27.80 41.69 18.24
CA ASN A 141 28.38 42.48 17.16
C ASN A 141 29.78 42.98 17.53
N ASP A 142 30.74 42.65 16.68
CA ASP A 142 32.04 43.31 16.50
C ASP A 142 32.52 42.92 15.08
N LEU A 143 33.03 43.78 14.19
CA LEU A 143 33.51 45.16 14.32
C LEU A 143 33.28 45.98 13.02
N MET A 144 33.25 47.31 13.16
CA MET A 144 33.54 48.36 12.14
C MET A 144 32.67 48.54 10.88
N LYS A 145 32.04 49.74 10.80
CA LYS A 145 31.74 50.52 9.56
C LYS A 145 32.92 51.51 9.31
N PRO A 146 32.86 52.58 8.47
CA PRO A 146 31.88 52.97 7.42
C PRO A 146 32.53 53.48 6.10
N ASN A 147 31.71 53.83 5.09
CA ASN A 147 31.64 55.22 4.58
C ASN A 147 30.48 55.46 3.57
N ALA A 148 30.16 56.73 3.34
CA ALA A 148 29.05 57.23 2.50
C ALA A 148 29.57 57.67 1.08
N SER A 149 28.82 58.25 0.13
CA SER A 149 27.62 59.12 0.22
C SER A 149 26.94 59.38 -1.15
N HIS A 150 25.67 59.86 -1.14
CA HIS A 150 24.97 60.78 -2.09
C HIS A 150 25.11 60.60 -3.63
N LYS A 151 24.10 60.80 -4.51
CA LYS A 151 22.77 61.49 -4.57
C LYS A 151 22.00 60.91 -5.80
N THR A 152 20.77 61.22 -6.23
CA THR A 152 19.66 62.19 -5.93
C THR A 152 18.31 61.48 -6.33
N LEU A 153 17.10 61.91 -5.94
CA LEU A 153 16.16 62.87 -6.61
C LEU A 153 16.18 62.85 -8.16
N GLU A 154 15.08 62.85 -8.93
CA GLU A 154 13.60 62.81 -8.74
C GLU A 154 13.00 62.38 -10.11
N ASN A 155 11.75 61.92 -10.32
CA ASN A 155 10.53 61.70 -9.50
C ASN A 155 9.67 60.59 -10.17
N ASN A 156 8.49 60.21 -9.62
CA ASN A 156 7.53 59.35 -10.35
C ASN A 156 6.06 59.50 -9.89
N ASP A 157 5.11 59.16 -10.76
CA ASP A 157 3.66 59.28 -10.54
C ASP A 157 2.97 57.92 -10.35
N THR A 158 1.75 57.92 -9.80
CA THR A 158 0.85 56.76 -9.51
C THR A 158 1.33 55.71 -8.48
N PHE A 159 0.47 55.43 -7.49
CA PHE A 159 0.68 54.42 -6.44
C PHE A 159 -0.47 53.39 -6.42
N LEU A 160 -0.18 52.11 -6.66
CA LEU A 160 -1.05 50.98 -6.31
C LEU A 160 -0.26 49.65 -6.36
N ASN A 161 -0.45 48.79 -5.35
CA ASN A 161 0.09 47.42 -5.20
C ASN A 161 1.61 47.24 -5.07
N THR A 162 2.09 46.95 -3.84
CA THR A 162 3.26 46.09 -3.57
C THR A 162 3.23 45.53 -2.15
N GLU A 163 2.63 44.35 -1.94
CA GLU A 163 2.75 43.60 -0.67
C GLU A 163 2.47 42.09 -0.86
N LYS A 164 3.07 41.46 -1.89
CA LYS A 164 2.70 40.07 -2.26
C LYS A 164 3.78 39.11 -2.77
N GLU A 165 5.04 39.51 -2.90
CA GLU A 165 6.07 38.65 -3.51
C GLU A 165 6.95 37.89 -2.49
N GLU A 166 7.14 38.40 -1.26
CA GLU A 166 8.01 37.76 -0.26
C GLU A 166 7.45 36.47 0.39
N ARG A 167 6.20 36.09 0.11
CA ARG A 167 5.62 34.82 0.61
C ARG A 167 5.69 33.66 -0.38
N GLN A 168 6.07 33.88 -1.64
CA GLN A 168 5.95 32.85 -2.69
C GLN A 168 7.25 32.06 -2.96
N THR A 169 8.36 32.49 -2.37
CA THR A 169 9.69 31.86 -2.50
C THR A 169 10.02 30.85 -1.40
N SER A 170 9.35 30.91 -0.24
CA SER A 170 9.53 29.95 0.86
C SER A 170 8.75 28.65 0.66
N GLU A 171 7.49 28.73 0.20
CA GLU A 171 6.65 27.55 -0.05
C GLU A 171 7.17 26.66 -1.19
N THR A 172 7.81 27.26 -2.20
CA THR A 172 8.47 26.52 -3.30
C THR A 172 9.70 25.79 -2.80
N SER A 173 10.60 26.48 -2.08
CA SER A 173 11.81 25.89 -1.48
C SER A 173 11.51 24.68 -0.57
N ASN A 174 10.42 24.71 0.19
CA ASN A 174 10.07 23.61 1.08
C ASN A 174 9.37 22.43 0.37
N ARG A 175 8.74 22.64 -0.79
CA ARG A 175 8.21 21.55 -1.63
C ARG A 175 9.32 20.75 -2.33
N GLU A 176 10.38 21.42 -2.78
CA GLU A 176 11.51 20.75 -3.44
C GLU A 176 12.31 19.86 -2.46
N LYS A 177 12.47 20.27 -1.20
CA LYS A 177 13.22 19.50 -0.19
C LYS A 177 12.57 18.17 0.20
N HIS A 178 11.24 18.15 0.40
CA HIS A 178 10.54 16.89 0.71
C HIS A 178 10.55 15.89 -0.47
N TYR A 179 10.64 16.38 -1.70
CA TYR A 179 10.74 15.55 -2.90
C TYR A 179 12.06 14.77 -2.94
N ASP A 180 13.19 15.42 -2.64
CA ASP A 180 14.53 14.81 -2.70
C ASP A 180 14.72 13.62 -1.72
N ASN A 181 14.13 13.65 -0.50
CA ASN A 181 14.25 12.54 0.45
C ASN A 181 13.52 11.27 -0.03
N ALA A 182 12.35 11.39 -0.65
CA ALA A 182 11.65 10.25 -1.25
C ALA A 182 12.39 9.73 -2.49
N LEU A 183 12.91 10.66 -3.31
CA LEU A 183 13.69 10.36 -4.50
C LEU A 183 15.00 9.62 -4.16
N PHE A 184 15.68 10.02 -3.07
CA PHE A 184 16.85 9.34 -2.52
C PHE A 184 16.58 7.86 -2.23
N PHE A 185 15.53 7.54 -1.47
CA PHE A 185 15.23 6.14 -1.15
C PHE A 185 14.85 5.31 -2.39
N SER A 186 14.24 5.92 -3.43
CA SER A 186 14.05 5.27 -4.73
C SER A 186 15.39 5.00 -5.42
N HIS A 187 16.25 6.01 -5.56
CA HIS A 187 17.54 5.85 -6.24
C HIS A 187 18.52 4.92 -5.50
N VAL A 188 18.44 4.82 -4.17
CA VAL A 188 19.14 3.79 -3.38
C VAL A 188 18.57 2.40 -3.69
N HIS A 189 17.24 2.25 -3.80
CA HIS A 189 16.60 1.00 -4.18
C HIS A 189 17.02 0.56 -5.60
N ASP A 190 17.04 1.48 -6.56
CA ASP A 190 17.47 1.22 -7.93
C ASP A 190 18.95 0.81 -7.98
N PHE A 191 19.83 1.54 -7.29
CA PHE A 191 21.25 1.19 -7.15
C PHE A 191 21.50 -0.21 -6.59
N LEU A 192 20.79 -0.58 -5.53
CA LEU A 192 20.89 -1.91 -4.93
C LEU A 192 20.41 -3.03 -5.88
N ASN A 193 19.54 -2.70 -6.84
CA ASN A 193 19.13 -3.61 -7.90
C ASN A 193 20.18 -3.67 -9.03
N GLU A 194 20.79 -2.55 -9.41
CA GLU A 194 21.90 -2.48 -10.40
C GLU A 194 23.05 -3.42 -10.02
N ILE A 195 23.41 -3.48 -8.73
CA ILE A 195 24.49 -4.32 -8.19
C ILE A 195 24.03 -5.72 -7.73
N ASN A 196 22.81 -6.14 -8.11
CA ASN A 196 22.26 -7.49 -7.89
C ASN A 196 22.19 -7.96 -6.42
N ILE A 197 21.94 -7.07 -5.44
CA ILE A 197 21.67 -7.50 -4.06
C ILE A 197 20.22 -8.02 -3.95
N PRO A 198 20.02 -9.33 -3.66
CA PRO A 198 18.70 -9.95 -3.64
C PRO A 198 17.84 -9.44 -2.48
N HIS A 199 16.53 -9.58 -2.62
CA HIS A 199 15.59 -9.33 -1.53
C HIS A 199 15.68 -10.45 -0.48
N LEU A 200 15.99 -10.12 0.77
CA LEU A 200 15.74 -11.02 1.90
C LEU A 200 14.25 -10.94 2.27
N ASP A 201 13.58 -12.10 2.16
CA ASP A 201 12.21 -12.44 2.58
C ASP A 201 11.05 -11.46 2.28
N ALA A 202 10.11 -11.94 1.47
CA ALA A 202 9.00 -11.18 0.87
C ALA A 202 7.82 -10.84 1.83
N ALA A 203 8.08 -10.62 3.12
CA ALA A 203 7.06 -10.41 4.14
C ALA A 203 6.81 -8.93 4.51
N LEU A 204 7.82 -8.07 4.42
CA LEU A 204 7.72 -6.64 4.79
C LEU A 204 8.59 -5.78 3.88
N HIS A 205 8.09 -4.59 3.53
CA HIS A 205 8.91 -3.52 2.94
C HIS A 205 9.89 -2.97 4.00
N GLN A 206 11.06 -3.58 4.16
CA GLN A 206 12.12 -2.99 4.97
C GLN A 206 12.64 -1.69 4.31
N PRO A 207 13.03 -0.66 5.09
CA PRO A 207 13.65 0.55 4.57
C PRO A 207 14.88 0.26 3.71
N ALA A 208 15.18 1.12 2.75
CA ALA A 208 16.34 0.93 1.87
C ALA A 208 17.68 0.84 2.64
N MET A 209 17.77 1.50 3.81
CA MET A 209 18.91 1.38 4.73
C MET A 209 19.16 -0.07 5.19
N ALA A 210 18.12 -0.86 5.44
CA ALA A 210 18.28 -2.28 5.81
C ALA A 210 18.76 -3.15 4.65
N ARG A 211 18.56 -2.73 3.39
CA ARG A 211 19.21 -3.35 2.23
C ARG A 211 20.65 -2.86 2.02
N LEU A 212 20.98 -1.61 2.39
CA LEU A 212 22.37 -1.14 2.41
C LEU A 212 23.22 -1.97 3.41
N ALA A 213 22.65 -2.40 4.53
CA ALA A 213 23.29 -3.31 5.49
C ALA A 213 23.70 -4.68 4.91
N ALA A 214 23.18 -5.07 3.74
CA ALA A 214 23.60 -6.28 3.04
C ALA A 214 24.85 -6.06 2.16
N LEU A 215 25.29 -4.82 1.97
CA LEU A 215 26.59 -4.52 1.37
C LEU A 215 27.69 -4.88 2.35
N LYS A 216 28.66 -5.69 1.90
CA LYS A 216 29.93 -5.86 2.60
C LYS A 216 30.50 -4.47 2.90
N ASN A 217 30.90 -4.26 4.16
CA ASN A 217 31.44 -3.01 4.72
C ASN A 217 30.43 -1.90 5.08
N PHE A 218 29.12 -2.09 4.92
CA PHE A 218 28.11 -1.15 5.44
C PHE A 218 27.51 -1.71 6.73
N ASP A 219 27.83 -1.11 7.86
CA ASP A 219 27.13 -1.34 9.12
C ASP A 219 26.00 -0.32 9.25
N VAL A 220 24.83 -0.78 9.70
CA VAL A 220 23.61 0.04 9.79
C VAL A 220 22.98 -0.21 11.14
N MET A 221 22.91 0.85 11.95
CA MET A 221 22.39 0.82 13.31
C MET A 221 21.00 1.47 13.38
N PRO A 222 19.91 0.72 13.10
CA PRO A 222 18.55 1.21 13.28
C PRO A 222 18.18 1.31 14.77
N ILE A 223 17.16 2.11 15.09
CA ILE A 223 16.62 2.33 16.45
C ILE A 223 16.22 1.02 17.20
N LYS A 224 16.14 -0.12 16.52
CA LYS A 224 15.95 -1.45 17.17
C LYS A 224 17.02 -1.81 18.22
N SER A 225 18.21 -1.22 18.17
CA SER A 225 19.21 -1.32 19.26
C SER A 225 18.70 -0.67 20.56
N ARG A 226 18.13 0.53 20.49
CA ARG A 226 17.52 1.25 21.63
C ARG A 226 16.28 0.53 22.16
N ALA A 227 15.39 0.05 21.28
CA ALA A 227 14.20 -0.69 21.69
C ALA A 227 14.53 -2.00 22.44
N SER A 228 15.63 -2.66 22.06
CA SER A 228 16.15 -3.83 22.78
C SER A 228 16.64 -3.48 24.19
N TRP A 229 17.24 -2.30 24.37
CA TRP A 229 17.64 -1.81 25.69
C TRP A 229 16.45 -1.48 26.60
N VAL A 230 15.40 -0.84 26.08
CA VAL A 230 14.18 -0.57 26.86
C VAL A 230 13.54 -1.88 27.36
N ASN A 231 13.54 -2.93 26.54
CA ASN A 231 13.06 -4.25 26.97
C ASN A 231 13.92 -4.86 28.09
N ILE A 232 15.24 -4.75 28.03
CA ILE A 232 16.15 -5.26 29.08
C ILE A 232 16.01 -4.44 30.36
N ALA A 233 15.96 -3.11 30.27
CA ALA A 233 15.75 -2.21 31.40
C ALA A 233 14.41 -2.44 32.11
N ASN A 234 13.34 -2.77 31.36
CA ASN A 234 12.04 -3.12 31.94
C ASN A 234 11.97 -4.55 32.51
N LEU A 235 12.85 -5.45 32.08
CA LEU A 235 13.00 -6.78 32.69
C LEU A 235 13.75 -6.70 34.02
N ILE A 236 14.70 -5.79 34.17
CA ILE A 236 15.44 -5.56 35.43
C ILE A 236 14.49 -4.93 36.45
N SER A 237 13.95 -5.78 37.33
CA SER A 237 13.19 -5.37 38.50
C SER A 237 13.76 -6.02 39.75
N ASP A 238 13.53 -5.38 40.91
CA ASP A 238 14.04 -5.82 42.22
C ASP A 238 13.60 -7.24 42.60
N LYS A 239 12.52 -7.72 41.97
CA LYS A 239 11.90 -9.04 42.19
C LYS A 239 12.59 -10.19 41.45
N ILE A 240 13.52 -9.92 40.52
CA ILE A 240 14.30 -10.98 39.85
C ILE A 240 15.53 -11.32 40.69
N PRO A 241 15.76 -12.61 41.04
CA PRO A 241 16.99 -13.07 41.69
C PRO A 241 18.26 -12.67 40.92
N ASP A 242 19.28 -12.21 41.65
CA ASP A 242 20.51 -11.66 41.07
C ASP A 242 21.34 -12.68 40.28
N ASP A 243 21.19 -13.97 40.57
CA ASP A 243 21.86 -15.10 39.93
C ASP A 243 21.23 -15.53 38.59
N ASN A 244 19.99 -15.12 38.30
CA ASN A 244 19.35 -15.45 37.02
C ASN A 244 20.12 -14.84 35.84
N ILE A 245 20.31 -15.63 34.78
CA ILE A 245 21.08 -15.25 33.59
C ILE A 245 20.16 -14.69 32.51
N LEU A 246 20.58 -13.60 31.87
CA LEU A 246 19.91 -13.03 30.71
C LEU A 246 20.10 -13.93 29.47
N VAL A 247 19.01 -14.36 28.85
CA VAL A 247 19.00 -15.18 27.63
C VAL A 247 18.23 -14.50 26.49
N LEU A 248 18.79 -14.57 25.28
CA LEU A 248 18.22 -14.03 24.05
C LEU A 248 17.54 -15.13 23.24
N LYS A 249 16.20 -15.14 23.28
CA LYS A 249 15.34 -16.04 22.50
C LYS A 249 14.99 -15.36 21.17
N LYS A 250 15.20 -16.07 20.06
CA LYS A 250 14.83 -15.61 18.71
C LYS A 250 13.53 -16.27 18.31
N GLU A 251 12.46 -15.49 18.17
CA GLU A 251 11.16 -15.96 17.72
C GLU A 251 10.85 -15.44 16.31
N PHE A 252 10.10 -16.25 15.55
CA PHE A 252 9.91 -16.04 14.11
C PHE A 252 8.58 -15.29 13.86
N PRO A 253 8.54 -14.24 13.02
CA PRO A 253 9.64 -13.65 12.27
C PRO A 253 10.32 -12.47 13.00
N SER A 254 11.64 -12.57 13.18
CA SER A 254 12.55 -11.43 13.39
C SER A 254 12.38 -10.58 14.67
N ASN A 255 11.78 -11.11 15.73
CA ASN A 255 11.74 -10.45 17.04
C ASN A 255 12.80 -11.03 17.99
N LEU A 256 13.61 -10.13 18.56
CA LEU A 256 14.58 -10.43 19.62
C LEU A 256 13.87 -10.34 20.98
N HIS A 257 13.70 -11.46 21.67
CA HIS A 257 13.08 -11.51 22.99
C HIS A 257 14.13 -11.81 24.06
N PHE A 258 14.40 -10.82 24.92
CA PHE A 258 15.22 -11.01 26.11
C PHE A 258 14.35 -11.52 27.26
N SER A 259 14.95 -12.34 28.12
CA SER A 259 14.30 -12.86 29.34
C SER A 259 15.38 -13.32 30.32
N PHE A 260 15.05 -13.38 31.61
CA PHE A 260 15.91 -13.99 32.61
C PHE A 260 15.50 -15.46 32.84
N ASP A 261 16.47 -16.36 32.88
CA ASP A 261 16.30 -17.79 33.20
C ASP A 261 17.22 -18.19 34.36
N ASP A 262 16.80 -19.22 35.09
CA ASP A 262 17.50 -19.77 36.28
C ASP A 262 18.92 -20.26 35.95
N GLU A 263 19.90 -19.91 36.78
CA GLU A 263 21.32 -20.19 36.54
C GLU A 263 21.61 -21.70 36.36
N ASN A 264 20.95 -22.55 37.14
CA ASN A 264 21.11 -23.99 37.08
C ASN A 264 20.46 -24.56 35.80
N LYS A 265 19.29 -24.05 35.39
CA LYS A 265 18.67 -24.41 34.11
C LYS A 265 19.55 -24.01 32.92
N VAL A 266 20.19 -22.84 32.98
CA VAL A 266 21.10 -22.35 31.94
C VAL A 266 22.38 -23.18 31.87
N LYS A 267 22.95 -23.57 33.02
CA LYS A 267 24.10 -24.50 33.12
C LYS A 267 23.78 -25.92 32.62
N GLN A 268 22.56 -26.40 32.83
CA GLN A 268 22.12 -27.75 32.43
C GLN A 268 21.63 -27.84 30.96
N SER A 269 21.40 -26.71 30.28
CA SER A 269 20.81 -26.68 28.94
C SER A 269 21.69 -25.94 27.95
N ALA A 270 22.43 -26.69 27.12
CA ALA A 270 23.30 -26.13 26.07
C ALA A 270 22.59 -25.13 25.12
N ARG A 271 21.27 -25.26 24.95
CA ARG A 271 20.44 -24.29 24.20
C ARG A 271 20.33 -22.96 24.93
N LEU A 272 20.08 -22.98 26.24
CA LEU A 272 20.03 -21.78 27.07
C LEU A 272 21.43 -21.18 27.27
N THR A 273 22.47 -22.01 27.45
CA THR A 273 23.87 -21.54 27.48
C THR A 273 24.23 -20.77 26.21
N LYS A 274 23.80 -21.27 25.03
CA LYS A 274 23.96 -20.53 23.76
C LYS A 274 23.15 -19.23 23.75
N TYR A 275 21.91 -19.22 24.20
CA TYR A 275 21.11 -17.98 24.26
C TYR A 275 21.65 -16.95 25.25
N ALA A 276 22.35 -17.37 26.30
CA ALA A 276 23.10 -16.46 27.20
C ALA A 276 24.34 -15.86 26.52
N ALA A 277 25.10 -16.68 25.78
CA ALA A 277 26.25 -16.22 25.00
C ALA A 277 25.82 -15.30 23.84
N ASP A 278 24.74 -15.62 23.13
CA ASP A 278 24.15 -14.78 22.09
C ASP A 278 23.69 -13.42 22.68
N ALA A 279 23.11 -13.40 23.90
CA ALA A 279 22.72 -12.18 24.60
C ALA A 279 23.94 -11.33 25.02
N ALA A 280 24.96 -11.95 25.63
CA ALA A 280 26.15 -11.24 26.10
C ALA A 280 27.08 -10.80 24.96
N SER A 281 27.05 -11.48 23.82
CA SER A 281 27.66 -11.01 22.57
C SER A 281 26.89 -9.81 22.01
N TYR A 282 25.55 -9.89 21.91
CA TYR A 282 24.73 -8.78 21.43
C TYR A 282 24.96 -7.50 22.24
N LEU A 283 24.91 -7.59 23.58
CA LEU A 283 25.04 -6.42 24.44
C LEU A 283 26.43 -5.75 24.34
N ARG A 284 27.52 -6.53 24.31
CA ARG A 284 28.89 -5.98 24.25
C ARG A 284 29.25 -5.32 22.92
N ASN A 285 28.48 -5.57 21.87
CA ASN A 285 28.63 -4.93 20.56
C ASN A 285 27.81 -3.62 20.43
N LEU A 286 27.13 -3.17 21.48
CA LEU A 286 26.42 -1.88 21.50
C LEU A 286 27.39 -0.78 21.97
N PRO A 287 27.67 0.27 21.16
CA PRO A 287 28.77 1.22 21.42
C PRO A 287 28.78 1.83 22.83
N ASP A 288 27.61 2.20 23.34
CA ASP A 288 27.50 2.90 24.62
C ASP A 288 27.47 1.97 25.85
N PHE A 289 27.17 0.67 25.68
CA PHE A 289 26.80 -0.19 26.81
C PHE A 289 27.93 -0.35 27.84
N MET A 290 29.16 -0.55 27.38
CA MET A 290 30.31 -0.75 28.26
C MET A 290 30.63 0.49 29.12
N HIS A 291 30.17 1.68 28.73
CA HIS A 291 30.36 2.92 29.47
C HIS A 291 29.39 3.10 30.66
N TYR A 292 28.37 2.26 30.81
CA TYR A 292 27.40 2.34 31.92
C TYR A 292 27.75 1.47 33.14
N PHE A 293 28.78 0.62 33.02
CA PHE A 293 29.38 -0.07 34.16
C PHE A 293 30.24 0.88 34.99
N ILE A 294 30.40 0.58 36.29
CA ILE A 294 31.29 1.33 37.17
C ILE A 294 32.74 1.04 36.76
N GLU A 295 33.59 2.06 36.65
CA GLU A 295 34.90 1.97 35.97
C GLU A 295 35.86 0.93 36.58
N ASP A 296 35.76 0.65 37.89
CA ASP A 296 36.52 -0.41 38.58
C ASP A 296 36.02 -1.85 38.31
N SER A 297 34.87 -2.05 37.65
CA SER A 297 34.24 -3.38 37.51
C SER A 297 34.70 -4.21 36.31
N SER A 298 35.60 -3.68 35.48
CA SER A 298 36.05 -4.33 34.23
C SER A 298 36.80 -5.65 34.43
N GLU A 299 37.38 -5.92 35.60
CA GLU A 299 38.04 -7.19 35.92
C GLU A 299 37.07 -8.35 36.21
N TYR A 300 35.77 -8.10 36.45
CA TYR A 300 34.84 -9.09 36.99
C TYR A 300 33.65 -9.46 36.09
N LEU A 301 33.53 -8.90 34.87
CA LEU A 301 32.44 -9.25 33.96
C LEU A 301 32.59 -10.68 33.39
N PRO A 302 31.60 -11.58 33.54
CA PRO A 302 31.72 -12.94 33.03
C PRO A 302 31.90 -13.00 31.51
N SER A 303 32.85 -13.82 31.06
CA SER A 303 33.22 -13.89 29.63
C SER A 303 32.07 -14.31 28.71
N ASN A 304 31.09 -15.07 29.20
CA ASN A 304 30.10 -15.77 28.36
C ASN A 304 28.62 -15.46 28.66
N HIS A 305 28.28 -14.67 29.68
CA HIS A 305 26.88 -14.33 30.02
C HIS A 305 26.81 -13.06 30.88
N PHE A 306 25.59 -12.53 31.10
CA PHE A 306 25.30 -11.52 32.13
C PHE A 306 24.20 -12.02 33.05
N THR A 307 24.34 -11.76 34.35
CA THR A 307 23.32 -12.03 35.38
C THR A 307 22.42 -10.82 35.61
N ALA A 308 21.29 -11.01 36.29
CA ALA A 308 20.45 -9.90 36.74
C ALA A 308 21.22 -8.97 37.71
N GLY A 309 22.07 -9.54 38.57
CA GLY A 309 22.95 -8.79 39.46
C GLY A 309 23.98 -7.94 38.72
N ASP A 310 24.56 -8.42 37.61
CA ASP A 310 25.48 -7.62 36.78
C ASP A 310 24.79 -6.38 36.21
N LEU A 311 23.53 -6.52 35.80
CA LEU A 311 22.77 -5.46 35.16
C LEU A 311 22.13 -4.49 36.19
N LYS A 312 21.88 -4.94 37.42
CA LYS A 312 21.58 -4.07 38.57
C LYS A 312 22.80 -3.28 39.06
N ARG A 313 24.03 -3.71 38.76
CA ARG A 313 25.29 -3.02 39.10
C ARG A 313 25.67 -1.88 38.13
N LEU A 314 24.89 -1.62 37.10
CA LEU A 314 25.00 -0.40 36.30
C LEU A 314 24.74 0.83 37.19
N LYS A 315 25.40 1.97 36.94
CA LYS A 315 25.22 3.19 37.76
C LYS A 315 23.73 3.58 37.80
N GLU A 316 23.10 3.67 38.98
CA GLU A 316 21.67 4.02 39.11
C GLU A 316 21.33 5.33 38.40
N SER A 317 22.20 6.34 38.48
CA SER A 317 22.06 7.60 37.75
C SER A 317 22.03 7.39 36.24
N SER A 318 22.84 6.49 35.68
CA SER A 318 22.81 6.13 34.25
C SER A 318 21.59 5.30 33.89
N LEU A 319 21.10 4.43 34.78
CA LEU A 319 19.88 3.66 34.56
C LEU A 319 18.64 4.57 34.58
N GLU A 320 18.58 5.55 35.48
CA GLU A 320 17.52 6.57 35.49
C GLU A 320 17.69 7.63 34.40
N GLU A 321 18.92 7.95 33.95
CA GLU A 321 19.18 8.78 32.75
C GLU A 321 18.65 8.08 31.49
N LEU A 322 18.99 6.80 31.30
CA LEU A 322 18.47 5.96 30.21
C LEU A 322 16.95 5.83 30.28
N LYS A 323 16.39 5.57 31.47
CA LYS A 323 14.93 5.58 31.66
C LYS A 323 14.38 6.95 31.26
N ARG A 324 14.89 8.08 31.77
CA ARG A 324 14.41 9.44 31.46
C ARG A 324 14.40 9.70 29.95
N ILE A 325 15.51 9.46 29.27
CA ILE A 325 15.66 9.62 27.81
C ILE A 325 14.67 8.75 27.02
N TYR A 326 14.35 7.54 27.50
CA TYR A 326 13.49 6.56 26.79
C TYR A 326 12.12 6.31 27.46
N LYS A 327 11.63 7.28 28.26
CA LYS A 327 10.33 7.22 28.98
C LYS A 327 9.48 8.49 28.79
N GLU A 328 10.09 9.60 28.38
CA GLU A 328 9.36 10.81 27.96
C GLU A 328 8.80 10.69 26.53
N GLU A 329 9.44 9.91 25.65
CA GLU A 329 8.71 9.25 24.55
C GLU A 329 8.24 7.87 25.03
N PRO A 330 6.92 7.61 25.15
CA PRO A 330 6.44 6.26 25.35
C PRO A 330 6.77 5.41 24.13
N LEU A 331 7.09 4.13 24.35
CA LEU A 331 7.26 3.12 23.31
C LEU A 331 6.24 3.32 22.19
N SER A 332 6.72 3.58 20.98
CA SER A 332 5.88 3.60 19.78
C SER A 332 5.50 2.17 19.38
N ILE A 333 4.62 1.56 20.21
CA ILE A 333 3.33 1.11 19.66
C ILE A 333 2.93 2.22 18.71
N PHE A 334 2.91 1.93 17.40
CA PHE A 334 2.67 2.96 16.39
C PHE A 334 1.52 3.84 16.88
N LYS A 335 1.78 5.15 16.99
CA LYS A 335 0.71 6.10 16.76
C LYS A 335 0.31 5.88 15.31
N HIS A 336 -0.58 4.92 15.12
CA HIS A 336 -1.73 5.14 14.28
C HIS A 336 -2.38 6.43 14.82
N ASP A 337 -1.88 7.57 14.34
CA ASP A 337 -2.76 8.68 14.01
C ASP A 337 -3.94 8.01 13.30
N GLU A 338 -5.12 7.99 13.93
CA GLU A 338 -6.20 7.07 13.55
C GLU A 338 -6.57 7.32 12.08
N VAL A 339 -6.03 6.50 11.17
CA VAL A 339 -5.99 6.83 9.74
C VAL A 339 -7.41 7.02 9.27
N TYR A 340 -7.79 8.28 9.04
CA TYR A 340 -9.18 8.70 9.03
C TYR A 340 -10.03 7.79 8.16
N LYS A 341 -11.13 7.32 8.74
CA LYS A 341 -12.04 6.39 8.07
C LYS A 341 -12.71 7.09 6.89
N THR A 342 -12.97 6.33 5.84
CA THR A 342 -13.70 6.82 4.67
C THR A 342 -15.18 7.06 4.99
N PRO A 343 -15.89 7.88 4.20
CA PRO A 343 -17.34 8.04 4.32
C PRO A 343 -18.10 6.70 4.31
N SER A 344 -17.74 5.76 3.43
CA SER A 344 -18.40 4.45 3.36
C SER A 344 -18.16 3.59 4.60
N GLU A 345 -16.96 3.59 5.20
CA GLU A 345 -16.70 2.87 6.45
C GLU A 345 -17.56 3.37 7.61
N VAL A 346 -17.65 4.69 7.80
CA VAL A 346 -18.45 5.28 8.87
C VAL A 346 -19.95 5.09 8.63
N VAL A 347 -20.39 5.07 7.37
CA VAL A 347 -21.77 4.74 7.00
C VAL A 347 -22.13 3.29 7.34
N PHE A 348 -21.25 2.32 7.08
CA PHE A 348 -21.48 0.93 7.49
C PHE A 348 -21.48 0.74 9.01
N LEU A 349 -20.58 1.42 9.74
CA LEU A 349 -20.58 1.45 11.20
C LEU A 349 -21.89 2.04 11.75
N TRP A 350 -22.34 3.18 11.21
CA TRP A 350 -23.56 3.85 11.69
C TRP A 350 -24.84 3.07 11.38
N MET A 351 -24.95 2.50 10.16
CA MET A 351 -26.06 1.61 9.82
C MET A 351 -26.09 0.35 10.70
N TYR A 352 -24.93 -0.20 11.10
CA TYR A 352 -24.91 -1.27 12.08
C TYR A 352 -25.49 -0.79 13.42
N ILE A 353 -24.99 0.33 13.96
CA ILE A 353 -25.38 0.82 15.30
C ILE A 353 -26.88 1.15 15.36
N LEU A 354 -27.44 1.75 14.30
CA LEU A 354 -28.88 1.98 14.17
C LEU A 354 -29.68 0.67 14.15
N ARG A 355 -29.21 -0.36 13.45
CA ARG A 355 -29.85 -1.70 13.41
C ARG A 355 -29.80 -2.39 14.78
N ASP A 356 -28.67 -2.31 15.49
CA ASP A 356 -28.49 -2.90 16.84
C ASP A 356 -29.42 -2.19 17.84
N ALA A 357 -29.43 -0.85 17.84
CA ALA A 357 -30.28 -0.04 18.71
C ALA A 357 -31.79 -0.23 18.44
N ALA A 358 -32.19 -0.49 17.21
CA ALA A 358 -33.58 -0.79 16.86
C ALA A 358 -34.14 -2.09 17.47
N ILE A 359 -33.26 -2.98 17.95
CA ILE A 359 -33.65 -4.24 18.62
C ILE A 359 -33.83 -4.04 20.13
N ASP A 360 -32.99 -3.21 20.74
CA ASP A 360 -33.03 -2.89 22.18
C ASP A 360 -34.13 -1.88 22.55
N LEU A 361 -34.47 -0.96 21.63
CA LEU A 361 -35.45 0.10 21.83
C LEU A 361 -36.90 -0.35 21.58
N LYS A 362 -37.86 0.46 22.03
CA LYS A 362 -39.31 0.21 21.88
C LYS A 362 -40.02 1.43 21.30
N ASN A 363 -41.20 1.21 20.73
CA ASN A 363 -42.13 2.23 20.24
C ASN A 363 -41.43 3.22 19.27
N GLU A 364 -41.79 4.51 19.34
CA GLU A 364 -41.33 5.58 18.45
C GLU A 364 -39.79 5.68 18.36
N SER A 365 -39.05 5.33 19.41
CA SER A 365 -37.59 5.31 19.40
C SER A 365 -37.01 4.22 18.48
N ALA A 366 -37.67 3.06 18.39
CA ALA A 366 -37.28 1.99 17.47
C ALA A 366 -37.63 2.36 16.01
N ASP A 367 -38.83 2.94 15.78
CA ASP A 367 -39.22 3.46 14.47
C ASP A 367 -38.26 4.55 13.97
N LEU A 368 -37.80 5.44 14.86
CA LEU A 368 -36.78 6.43 14.56
C LEU A 368 -35.47 5.78 14.09
N MET A 369 -35.00 4.72 14.76
CA MET A 369 -33.77 4.01 14.35
C MET A 369 -33.95 3.36 12.98
N ILE A 370 -35.09 2.71 12.76
CA ILE A 370 -35.44 2.05 11.50
C ILE A 370 -35.52 3.06 10.34
N ASN A 371 -36.05 4.26 10.58
CA ASN A 371 -36.16 5.32 9.58
C ASN A 371 -34.80 5.94 9.26
N LEU A 372 -33.95 6.19 10.27
CA LEU A 372 -32.56 6.62 10.05
C LEU A 372 -31.76 5.56 9.28
N PHE A 373 -31.90 4.28 9.64
CA PHE A 373 -31.24 3.16 8.98
C PHE A 373 -31.60 3.09 7.49
N LYS A 374 -32.91 3.13 7.16
CA LYS A 374 -33.40 3.16 5.77
C LYS A 374 -32.89 4.38 5.01
N ALA A 375 -32.83 5.55 5.64
CA ALA A 375 -32.28 6.76 5.02
C ALA A 375 -30.80 6.62 4.68
N TRP A 376 -29.99 5.95 5.51
CA TRP A 376 -28.59 5.66 5.19
C TRP A 376 -28.42 4.55 4.15
N GLN A 377 -29.27 3.52 4.11
CA GLN A 377 -29.27 2.55 3.01
C GLN A 377 -29.55 3.23 1.67
N SER A 378 -30.53 4.16 1.62
CA SER A 378 -30.83 4.96 0.42
C SER A 378 -29.67 5.89 0.05
N ARG A 379 -29.12 6.67 0.99
CA ARG A 379 -27.92 7.51 0.77
C ARG A 379 -26.74 6.71 0.22
N TYR A 380 -26.49 5.53 0.77
CA TYR A 380 -25.44 4.62 0.31
C TYR A 380 -25.71 4.17 -1.12
N LEU A 381 -26.86 3.54 -1.39
CA LEU A 381 -27.21 3.05 -2.74
C LEU A 381 -27.22 4.17 -3.77
N ASN A 382 -27.59 5.39 -3.38
CA ASN A 382 -27.60 6.52 -4.29
C ASN A 382 -26.19 7.00 -4.68
N HIS A 383 -25.23 6.88 -3.76
CA HIS A 383 -23.84 7.38 -3.80
C HIS A 383 -23.64 8.89 -4.07
N GLN A 384 -24.51 9.60 -4.80
CA GLN A 384 -24.39 11.04 -5.16
C GLN A 384 -24.23 11.96 -3.94
N THR A 385 -24.68 11.53 -2.75
CA THR A 385 -24.61 12.31 -1.50
C THR A 385 -23.66 11.71 -0.46
N LEU A 386 -22.87 10.70 -0.82
CA LEU A 386 -21.98 9.95 0.08
C LEU A 386 -20.57 10.56 0.19
N THR A 387 -20.43 11.87 -0.03
CA THR A 387 -19.17 12.61 0.10
C THR A 387 -18.83 12.86 1.57
N LEU A 388 -17.59 13.26 1.86
CA LEU A 388 -17.15 13.63 3.21
C LEU A 388 -18.02 14.73 3.83
N SER A 389 -18.18 15.85 3.12
CA SER A 389 -18.96 17.01 3.60
C SER A 389 -20.41 16.64 3.90
N SER A 390 -21.07 15.93 2.98
CA SER A 390 -22.46 15.47 3.17
C SER A 390 -22.58 14.45 4.30
N THR A 391 -21.64 13.51 4.43
CA THR A 391 -21.64 12.52 5.51
C THR A 391 -21.45 13.17 6.88
N ARG A 392 -20.50 14.12 7.00
CA ARG A 392 -20.32 14.93 8.23
C ARG A 392 -21.55 15.77 8.55
N LYS A 393 -22.29 16.26 7.54
CA LYS A 393 -23.56 16.97 7.73
C LYS A 393 -24.65 16.04 8.25
N PHE A 394 -24.93 14.93 7.55
CA PHE A 394 -26.01 14.01 7.92
C PHE A 394 -25.80 13.40 9.31
N LEU A 395 -24.55 13.05 9.69
CA LEU A 395 -24.24 12.59 11.04
C LEU A 395 -24.58 13.64 12.13
N LYS A 396 -24.35 14.94 11.86
CA LYS A 396 -24.78 16.02 12.77
C LYS A 396 -26.30 16.17 12.81
N GLU A 397 -27.00 15.98 11.70
CA GLU A 397 -28.46 16.04 11.63
C GLU A 397 -29.09 14.89 12.43
N ASP A 398 -28.61 13.66 12.22
CA ASP A 398 -28.97 12.46 12.99
C ASP A 398 -28.70 12.65 14.49
N ALA A 399 -27.51 13.10 14.88
CA ALA A 399 -27.17 13.37 16.28
C ALA A 399 -28.14 14.38 16.91
N ASN A 400 -28.46 15.48 16.23
CA ASN A 400 -29.41 16.47 16.75
C ASN A 400 -30.86 15.94 16.81
N LEU A 401 -31.24 15.01 15.94
CA LEU A 401 -32.55 14.34 16.00
C LEU A 401 -32.63 13.36 17.19
N LEU A 402 -31.56 12.60 17.43
CA LEU A 402 -31.43 11.69 18.57
C LEU A 402 -31.56 12.44 19.91
N ARG A 403 -30.88 13.59 20.06
CA ARG A 403 -30.99 14.45 21.26
C ARG A 403 -32.43 14.93 21.52
N ARG A 404 -33.15 15.33 20.47
CA ARG A 404 -34.57 15.74 20.57
C ARG A 404 -35.49 14.59 20.97
N ALA A 405 -35.11 13.35 20.68
CA ALA A 405 -35.79 12.13 21.11
C ALA A 405 -35.30 11.58 22.48
N GLY A 406 -34.44 12.32 23.20
CA GLY A 406 -33.88 11.90 24.50
C GLY A 406 -32.77 10.84 24.41
N LEU A 407 -32.33 10.45 23.21
CA LEU A 407 -31.36 9.37 22.97
C LEU A 407 -29.91 9.89 23.01
N GLU A 408 -29.56 10.60 24.09
CA GLU A 408 -28.30 11.35 24.20
C GLU A 408 -27.05 10.45 24.10
N THR A 409 -27.09 9.22 24.61
CA THR A 409 -26.00 8.23 24.46
C THR A 409 -25.71 7.92 22.99
N LEU A 410 -26.75 7.61 22.20
CA LEU A 410 -26.61 7.35 20.75
C LEU A 410 -26.18 8.61 20.00
N ALA A 411 -26.67 9.80 20.40
CA ALA A 411 -26.20 11.06 19.83
C ALA A 411 -24.71 11.30 20.07
N ASN A 412 -24.17 10.90 21.23
CA ASN A 412 -22.76 11.06 21.56
C ASN A 412 -21.85 10.02 20.87
N VAL A 413 -22.34 8.82 20.53
CA VAL A 413 -21.64 7.89 19.64
C VAL A 413 -21.33 8.53 18.27
N VAL A 414 -22.24 9.38 17.78
CA VAL A 414 -22.06 10.13 16.53
C VAL A 414 -21.25 11.42 16.72
N ASP A 415 -21.64 12.24 17.69
CA ASP A 415 -21.24 13.64 17.87
C ASP A 415 -21.01 13.97 19.36
N SER A 416 -20.13 13.24 20.04
CA SER A 416 -19.78 13.53 21.44
C SER A 416 -19.32 14.99 21.61
N LYS A 417 -20.01 15.74 22.46
CA LYS A 417 -19.62 17.09 22.90
C LYS A 417 -18.53 17.07 23.98
N VAL A 418 -18.34 15.93 24.65
CA VAL A 418 -17.33 15.74 25.69
C VAL A 418 -16.04 15.26 25.03
N GLN A 419 -14.88 15.70 25.53
CA GLN A 419 -13.57 15.21 25.06
C GLN A 419 -13.25 13.83 25.66
N SER A 420 -14.16 12.88 25.44
CA SER A 420 -14.12 11.49 25.90
C SER A 420 -13.01 10.68 25.24
N VAL A 421 -12.49 9.68 25.97
CA VAL A 421 -11.49 8.71 25.49
C VAL A 421 -12.02 7.85 24.32
N VAL A 422 -13.34 7.65 24.22
CA VAL A 422 -13.98 6.95 23.10
C VAL A 422 -14.15 7.91 21.90
N PRO A 423 -13.62 7.58 20.70
CA PRO A 423 -13.75 8.42 19.52
C PRO A 423 -15.12 8.26 18.85
N CYS A 424 -15.92 9.33 18.83
CA CYS A 424 -17.21 9.36 18.11
C CYS A 424 -17.03 9.39 16.58
N LEU A 425 -18.05 8.96 15.85
CA LEU A 425 -17.99 8.77 14.39
C LEU A 425 -17.56 10.03 13.61
N LEU A 426 -17.94 11.23 14.07
CA LEU A 426 -17.52 12.50 13.44
C LEU A 426 -16.04 12.87 13.65
N ARG A 427 -15.36 12.28 14.64
CA ARG A 427 -13.90 12.41 14.84
C ARG A 427 -13.11 11.35 14.06
N GLN A 428 -13.73 10.21 13.79
CA GLN A 428 -13.16 9.16 12.93
C GLN A 428 -13.12 9.55 11.44
N LEU A 429 -13.94 10.52 11.01
CA LEU A 429 -13.88 11.15 9.69
C LEU A 429 -12.90 12.35 9.68
N PRO A 430 -12.20 12.61 8.55
CA PRO A 430 -11.31 13.77 8.42
C PRO A 430 -12.08 15.08 8.30
N THR A 431 -11.39 16.21 8.50
CA THR A 431 -11.97 17.56 8.32
C THR A 431 -12.04 18.00 6.87
N ALA A 432 -11.06 17.61 6.03
CA ALA A 432 -11.00 17.96 4.62
C ALA A 432 -10.76 16.75 3.71
N ASP A 433 -11.17 16.85 2.45
CA ASP A 433 -10.97 15.80 1.44
C ASP A 433 -9.50 15.54 1.08
N SER A 434 -8.59 16.46 1.46
CA SER A 434 -7.13 16.28 1.40
C SER A 434 -6.63 15.16 2.31
N ASP A 435 -7.31 14.92 3.43
CA ASP A 435 -6.84 14.08 4.52
C ASP A 435 -7.37 12.62 4.36
N LEU A 436 -8.18 12.36 3.33
CA LEU A 436 -8.65 11.04 2.93
C LEU A 436 -7.52 10.25 2.26
N SER A 437 -6.94 9.30 2.99
CA SER A 437 -5.91 8.38 2.47
C SER A 437 -6.34 7.71 1.15
N PRO A 438 -5.60 7.90 0.04
CA PRO A 438 -5.88 7.22 -1.23
C PRO A 438 -5.91 5.69 -1.11
N THR A 439 -5.10 5.12 -0.21
CA THR A 439 -5.09 3.69 0.08
C THR A 439 -6.40 3.25 0.73
N ARG A 440 -6.84 3.94 1.79
CA ARG A 440 -8.08 3.58 2.52
C ARG A 440 -9.33 3.81 1.67
N LEU A 441 -9.34 4.87 0.85
CA LEU A 441 -10.31 5.07 -0.25
C LEU A 441 -10.32 3.87 -1.20
N HIS A 442 -9.16 3.46 -1.72
CA HIS A 442 -9.06 2.29 -2.61
C HIS A 442 -9.33 0.94 -1.93
N ASP A 443 -9.23 0.83 -0.60
CA ASP A 443 -9.59 -0.37 0.15
C ASP A 443 -11.09 -0.56 0.16
N ASN A 444 -11.86 0.46 0.57
CA ASN A 444 -13.32 0.49 0.65
C ASN A 444 -13.92 -0.87 1.09
N VAL A 445 -13.43 -1.37 2.23
CA VAL A 445 -13.57 -2.78 2.65
C VAL A 445 -15.02 -3.24 2.57
N TYR A 446 -15.92 -2.52 3.24
CA TYR A 446 -17.34 -2.90 3.30
C TYR A 446 -18.07 -2.71 1.97
N GLY A 447 -17.66 -1.74 1.13
CA GLY A 447 -18.21 -1.59 -0.23
C GLY A 447 -17.85 -2.78 -1.13
N ARG A 448 -16.62 -3.28 -1.04
CA ARG A 448 -16.20 -4.52 -1.73
C ARG A 448 -16.93 -5.75 -1.21
N VAL A 449 -17.07 -5.90 0.11
CA VAL A 449 -17.79 -7.01 0.75
C VAL A 449 -19.26 -7.02 0.33
N PHE A 450 -19.88 -5.83 0.29
CA PHE A 450 -21.27 -5.62 -0.10
C PHE A 450 -21.53 -6.03 -1.55
N GLU A 451 -20.80 -5.48 -2.52
CA GLU A 451 -20.98 -5.85 -3.93
C GLU A 451 -20.71 -7.35 -4.16
N SER A 452 -19.63 -7.86 -3.56
CA SER A 452 -19.25 -9.28 -3.68
C SER A 452 -20.38 -10.20 -3.22
N ASN A 453 -21.06 -9.86 -2.11
CA ASN A 453 -22.19 -10.65 -1.61
C ASN A 453 -23.48 -10.43 -2.40
N TRP A 454 -23.77 -9.19 -2.83
CA TRP A 454 -24.92 -8.89 -3.68
C TRP A 454 -24.88 -9.71 -4.96
N ILE A 455 -23.74 -9.68 -5.65
CA ILE A 455 -23.56 -10.40 -6.91
C ILE A 455 -23.40 -11.91 -6.70
N ALA A 456 -22.72 -12.36 -5.64
CA ALA A 456 -22.67 -13.79 -5.33
C ALA A 456 -24.05 -14.40 -5.02
N SER A 457 -24.97 -13.63 -4.44
CA SER A 457 -26.36 -14.07 -4.24
C SER A 457 -27.11 -14.22 -5.56
N LEU A 458 -26.89 -13.34 -6.54
CA LEU A 458 -27.45 -13.47 -7.90
C LEU A 458 -26.82 -14.62 -8.69
N VAL A 459 -25.54 -14.92 -8.48
CA VAL A 459 -24.87 -16.10 -9.08
C VAL A 459 -25.33 -17.40 -8.39
N ALA A 460 -25.67 -17.36 -7.10
CA ALA A 460 -26.28 -18.51 -6.42
C ALA A 460 -27.72 -18.79 -6.92
N ASN A 461 -28.49 -17.75 -7.24
CA ASN A 461 -29.87 -17.86 -7.73
C ASN A 461 -30.13 -16.93 -8.95
N PRO A 462 -29.72 -17.33 -10.17
CA PRO A 462 -29.87 -16.51 -11.38
C PRO A 462 -31.33 -16.45 -11.89
N PRO A 463 -31.88 -15.26 -12.19
CA PRO A 463 -33.22 -15.10 -12.78
C PRO A 463 -33.36 -15.80 -14.14
N ASP A 464 -34.56 -16.28 -14.49
CA ASP A 464 -34.80 -16.95 -15.77
C ASP A 464 -34.66 -16.00 -16.96
N GLU A 465 -35.06 -14.73 -16.82
CA GLU A 465 -34.81 -13.66 -17.80
C GLU A 465 -33.31 -13.48 -18.12
N VAL A 466 -32.43 -13.57 -17.11
CA VAL A 466 -30.97 -13.48 -17.29
C VAL A 466 -30.42 -14.75 -17.93
N LYS A 467 -30.89 -15.94 -17.51
CA LYS A 467 -30.52 -17.22 -18.14
C LYS A 467 -30.92 -17.25 -19.62
N SER A 468 -32.09 -16.71 -19.96
CA SER A 468 -32.55 -16.56 -21.35
C SER A 468 -31.64 -15.62 -22.14
N ALA A 469 -31.37 -14.41 -21.65
CA ALA A 469 -30.48 -13.46 -22.33
C ALA A 469 -29.05 -14.00 -22.52
N MET A 470 -28.50 -14.73 -21.54
CA MET A 470 -27.20 -15.40 -21.70
C MET A 470 -27.28 -16.56 -22.71
N SER A 471 -28.37 -17.32 -22.73
CA SER A 471 -28.58 -18.40 -23.72
C SER A 471 -28.59 -17.86 -25.14
N THR A 472 -29.28 -16.73 -25.39
CA THR A 472 -29.32 -16.07 -26.71
C THR A 472 -27.93 -15.64 -27.19
N ILE A 473 -27.10 -15.08 -26.29
CA ILE A 473 -25.71 -14.68 -26.61
C ILE A 473 -24.84 -15.92 -26.91
N ALA A 474 -25.01 -17.01 -26.18
CA ALA A 474 -24.29 -18.26 -26.42
C ALA A 474 -24.66 -18.89 -27.78
N HIS A 475 -25.95 -18.92 -28.13
CA HIS A 475 -26.45 -19.45 -29.40
C HIS A 475 -26.00 -18.62 -30.61
N TYR A 476 -25.87 -17.29 -30.49
CA TYR A 476 -25.22 -16.47 -31.53
C TYR A 476 -23.78 -16.92 -31.78
N TYR A 477 -22.98 -17.13 -30.73
CA TYR A 477 -21.58 -17.57 -30.91
C TYR A 477 -21.49 -19.00 -31.44
N SER A 478 -22.41 -19.89 -31.06
CA SER A 478 -22.55 -21.23 -31.68
C SER A 478 -22.79 -21.14 -33.19
N THR A 479 -23.71 -20.26 -33.59
CA THR A 479 -24.07 -20.02 -34.99
C THR A 479 -22.91 -19.41 -35.77
N TYR A 480 -22.24 -18.40 -35.21
CA TYR A 480 -21.07 -17.74 -35.79
C TYR A 480 -19.88 -18.70 -35.99
N LEU A 481 -19.62 -19.60 -35.03
CA LEU A 481 -18.59 -20.63 -35.21
C LEU A 481 -18.98 -21.67 -36.28
N SER A 482 -20.26 -21.93 -36.46
CA SER A 482 -20.77 -22.85 -37.49
C SER A 482 -20.66 -22.25 -38.91
N THR A 483 -20.94 -20.94 -39.08
CA THR A 483 -20.76 -20.27 -40.38
C THR A 483 -19.27 -20.17 -40.77
N LEU A 484 -18.37 -19.99 -39.80
CA LEU A 484 -16.92 -20.10 -40.02
C LEU A 484 -16.44 -21.52 -40.41
N SER A 485 -17.29 -22.54 -40.32
CA SER A 485 -16.93 -23.93 -40.66
C SER A 485 -17.18 -24.30 -42.13
N CYS A 486 -17.83 -23.47 -42.95
CA CYS A 486 -18.24 -23.88 -44.30
C CYS A 486 -17.08 -23.82 -45.34
N ASN A 487 -16.49 -24.98 -45.64
CA ASN A 487 -15.71 -25.42 -46.83
C ASN A 487 -14.59 -24.55 -47.47
N LYS A 488 -14.40 -23.29 -47.08
CA LYS A 488 -13.22 -22.46 -47.39
C LYS A 488 -12.72 -21.64 -46.19
N GLN A 489 -13.41 -21.71 -45.05
CA GLN A 489 -13.16 -20.86 -43.88
C GLN A 489 -12.45 -21.56 -42.71
N ASP A 490 -12.21 -22.87 -42.79
CA ASP A 490 -11.64 -23.69 -41.71
C ASP A 490 -10.29 -23.19 -41.17
N ARG A 491 -9.41 -22.61 -42.01
CA ARG A 491 -8.16 -21.97 -41.54
C ARG A 491 -8.42 -20.79 -40.58
N MET A 492 -9.53 -20.06 -40.75
CA MET A 492 -9.94 -18.98 -39.86
C MET A 492 -10.58 -19.54 -38.59
N LEU A 493 -11.48 -20.53 -38.71
CA LEU A 493 -12.07 -21.25 -37.57
C LEU A 493 -10.98 -21.84 -36.66
N ARG A 494 -10.02 -22.58 -37.22
CA ARG A 494 -8.87 -23.13 -36.49
C ARG A 494 -8.00 -22.03 -35.84
N LYS A 495 -7.89 -20.84 -36.45
CA LYS A 495 -7.17 -19.71 -35.84
C LYS A 495 -7.93 -19.12 -34.66
N VAL A 496 -9.24 -18.91 -34.78
CA VAL A 496 -10.12 -18.43 -33.70
C VAL A 496 -10.15 -19.44 -32.55
N LEU A 497 -10.43 -20.71 -32.82
CA LEU A 497 -10.49 -21.76 -31.78
C LEU A 497 -9.14 -21.97 -31.08
N LYS A 498 -8.00 -21.92 -31.80
CA LYS A 498 -6.66 -21.94 -31.17
C LYS A 498 -6.34 -20.64 -30.42
N GLY A 499 -6.98 -19.52 -30.75
CA GLY A 499 -6.93 -18.28 -29.99
C GLY A 499 -7.74 -18.36 -28.68
N LEU A 500 -8.95 -18.91 -28.75
CA LEU A 500 -9.83 -19.14 -27.61
C LEU A 500 -9.21 -20.15 -26.62
N HIS A 501 -8.77 -21.31 -27.11
CA HIS A 501 -8.16 -22.36 -26.28
C HIS A 501 -7.00 -21.82 -25.43
N ARG A 502 -6.04 -21.12 -26.03
CA ARG A 502 -4.93 -20.47 -25.31
C ARG A 502 -5.41 -19.46 -24.26
N GLN A 503 -6.46 -18.69 -24.56
CA GLN A 503 -7.05 -17.73 -23.62
C GLN A 503 -7.85 -18.39 -22.48
N ILE A 504 -8.32 -19.63 -22.62
CA ILE A 504 -8.99 -20.37 -21.54
C ILE A 504 -7.93 -21.06 -20.67
N VAL A 505 -6.97 -21.76 -21.29
CA VAL A 505 -5.90 -22.49 -20.58
C VAL A 505 -5.02 -21.55 -19.74
N GLY A 506 -4.69 -20.37 -20.28
CA GLY A 506 -3.84 -19.36 -19.61
C GLY A 506 -4.55 -18.39 -18.67
N ASP A 507 -5.86 -18.57 -18.44
CA ASP A 507 -6.70 -17.68 -17.63
C ASP A 507 -7.88 -18.46 -17.01
N LYS A 508 -7.53 -19.53 -16.27
CA LYS A 508 -8.48 -20.37 -15.51
C LYS A 508 -9.15 -19.55 -14.40
N ARG A 509 -10.31 -20.03 -13.93
CA ARG A 509 -11.11 -19.36 -12.89
C ARG A 509 -11.50 -20.30 -11.77
N PHE A 510 -11.58 -19.74 -10.57
CA PHE A 510 -11.87 -20.47 -9.34
C PHE A 510 -13.19 -21.27 -9.46
N TRP A 511 -14.21 -20.68 -10.09
CA TRP A 511 -15.54 -21.27 -10.27
C TRP A 511 -15.59 -22.39 -11.32
N PHE A 512 -14.51 -22.66 -12.08
CA PHE A 512 -14.45 -23.81 -13.00
C PHE A 512 -14.68 -25.14 -12.29
N LYS A 513 -14.36 -25.25 -10.99
CA LYS A 513 -14.64 -26.47 -10.21
C LYS A 513 -16.13 -26.82 -10.19
N ALA A 514 -17.03 -25.83 -10.24
CA ALA A 514 -18.48 -26.01 -10.27
C ALA A 514 -19.10 -26.13 -11.68
N PHE A 515 -18.30 -25.98 -12.76
CA PHE A 515 -18.77 -26.23 -14.13
C PHE A 515 -17.82 -27.19 -14.88
N PRO A 516 -18.06 -28.52 -14.81
CA PRO A 516 -17.14 -29.54 -15.32
C PRO A 516 -16.79 -29.41 -16.82
N GLU A 517 -17.74 -28.99 -17.68
CA GLU A 517 -17.48 -28.83 -19.10
C GLU A 517 -16.45 -27.74 -19.43
N ILE A 518 -16.55 -26.55 -18.80
CA ILE A 518 -15.55 -25.49 -19.06
C ILE A 518 -14.20 -25.83 -18.42
N LYS A 519 -14.21 -26.53 -17.28
CA LYS A 519 -12.99 -27.11 -16.68
C LYS A 519 -12.31 -28.07 -17.66
N ALA A 520 -13.07 -28.97 -18.30
CA ALA A 520 -12.56 -29.91 -19.28
C ALA A 520 -12.01 -29.22 -20.55
N LEU A 521 -12.62 -28.12 -21.02
CA LEU A 521 -12.03 -27.28 -22.07
C LEU A 521 -10.67 -26.70 -21.64
N SER A 522 -10.56 -26.24 -20.39
CA SER A 522 -9.35 -25.60 -19.83
C SER A 522 -8.17 -26.54 -19.55
N THR A 523 -8.38 -27.86 -19.61
CA THR A 523 -7.33 -28.89 -19.44
C THR A 523 -7.08 -29.72 -20.69
N SER A 524 -7.98 -29.71 -21.67
CA SER A 524 -7.85 -30.53 -22.89
C SER A 524 -6.77 -30.03 -23.85
N THR A 525 -6.12 -30.97 -24.55
CA THR A 525 -5.27 -30.69 -25.73
C THR A 525 -6.10 -30.03 -26.84
N PHE A 526 -5.50 -29.10 -27.59
CA PHE A 526 -6.17 -28.44 -28.71
C PHE A 526 -6.23 -29.33 -29.96
N GLU A 527 -7.36 -30.02 -30.14
CA GLU A 527 -7.61 -30.93 -31.25
C GLU A 527 -8.97 -30.62 -31.91
N LEU A 528 -9.02 -30.67 -33.24
CA LEU A 528 -10.27 -30.54 -34.02
C LEU A 528 -10.63 -31.88 -34.64
N PRO A 529 -11.94 -32.25 -34.71
CA PRO A 529 -13.10 -31.45 -34.33
C PRO A 529 -13.39 -31.41 -32.82
N SER A 530 -12.77 -32.28 -32.01
CA SER A 530 -13.05 -32.50 -30.57
C SER A 530 -13.28 -31.23 -29.74
N PHE A 531 -12.41 -30.22 -29.85
CA PHE A 531 -12.54 -28.95 -29.13
C PHE A 531 -13.78 -28.14 -29.55
N LEU A 532 -14.11 -28.13 -30.85
CA LEU A 532 -15.32 -27.47 -31.36
C LEU A 532 -16.58 -28.20 -30.86
N THR A 533 -16.61 -29.54 -30.89
CA THR A 533 -17.74 -30.32 -30.38
C THR A 533 -18.00 -30.04 -28.90
N LYS A 534 -16.94 -29.99 -28.08
CA LYS A 534 -17.05 -29.66 -26.65
C LYS A 534 -17.51 -28.22 -26.41
N LEU A 535 -17.02 -27.26 -27.21
CA LEU A 535 -17.43 -25.86 -27.13
C LEU A 535 -18.89 -25.68 -27.54
N GLN A 536 -19.34 -26.32 -28.63
CA GLN A 536 -20.74 -26.30 -29.05
C GLN A 536 -21.66 -26.93 -28.00
N LYS A 537 -21.24 -28.01 -27.31
CA LYS A 537 -21.99 -28.57 -26.17
C LYS A 537 -22.23 -27.52 -25.08
N ILE A 538 -21.31 -26.58 -24.84
CA ILE A 538 -21.51 -25.50 -23.87
C ILE A 538 -22.39 -24.38 -24.45
N LEU A 539 -22.13 -23.94 -25.69
CA LEU A 539 -22.82 -22.80 -26.29
C LEU A 539 -24.30 -23.08 -26.66
N CYS A 540 -24.68 -24.35 -26.81
CA CYS A 540 -26.05 -24.80 -27.08
C CYS A 540 -26.73 -25.48 -25.87
N ALA A 541 -26.17 -25.38 -24.66
CA ALA A 541 -26.78 -25.97 -23.47
C ALA A 541 -27.81 -25.04 -22.82
N ASP A 542 -28.89 -25.62 -22.28
CA ASP A 542 -29.75 -24.93 -21.32
C ASP A 542 -28.92 -24.41 -20.14
N ILE A 543 -28.97 -23.10 -19.89
CA ILE A 543 -28.32 -22.50 -18.73
C ILE A 543 -29.19 -22.76 -17.49
N LYS A 544 -28.64 -23.50 -16.53
CA LYS A 544 -29.33 -23.97 -15.31
C LYS A 544 -28.71 -23.43 -14.02
N THR A 545 -27.40 -23.15 -13.99
CA THR A 545 -26.70 -22.56 -12.83
C THR A 545 -26.10 -21.19 -13.12
N GLY A 546 -25.77 -20.43 -12.07
CA GLY A 546 -25.10 -19.13 -12.24
C GLY A 546 -23.68 -19.25 -12.77
N GLU A 547 -22.96 -20.36 -12.48
CA GLU A 547 -21.66 -20.62 -13.12
C GLU A 547 -21.79 -20.80 -14.64
N GLN A 548 -22.91 -21.34 -15.13
CA GLN A 548 -23.21 -21.39 -16.56
C GLN A 548 -23.61 -20.01 -17.11
N CYS A 549 -24.33 -19.17 -16.34
CA CYS A 549 -24.58 -17.77 -16.72
C CYS A 549 -23.27 -17.00 -16.96
N ILE A 550 -22.38 -16.99 -15.96
CA ILE A 550 -21.13 -16.20 -16.01
C ILE A 550 -20.10 -16.78 -16.98
N ALA A 551 -20.22 -18.07 -17.33
CA ALA A 551 -19.43 -18.67 -18.40
C ALA A 551 -19.72 -18.07 -19.78
N VAL A 552 -20.93 -17.55 -20.04
CA VAL A 552 -21.24 -16.94 -21.34
C VAL A 552 -20.46 -15.63 -21.56
N PRO A 553 -20.48 -14.62 -20.67
CA PRO A 553 -19.61 -13.45 -20.79
C PRO A 553 -18.11 -13.80 -20.85
N TYR A 554 -17.65 -14.75 -20.03
CA TYR A 554 -16.25 -15.23 -20.05
C TYR A 554 -15.85 -15.77 -21.44
N LEU A 555 -16.68 -16.62 -22.05
CA LEU A 555 -16.44 -17.17 -23.38
C LEU A 555 -16.61 -16.11 -24.49
N ALA A 556 -17.62 -15.25 -24.39
CA ALA A 556 -17.90 -14.18 -25.34
C ALA A 556 -16.72 -13.21 -25.49
N VAL A 557 -16.17 -12.72 -24.37
CA VAL A 557 -15.01 -11.82 -24.37
C VAL A 557 -13.77 -12.50 -24.97
N LYS A 558 -13.53 -13.78 -24.67
CA LYS A 558 -12.39 -14.53 -25.22
C LYS A 558 -12.57 -14.88 -26.70
N LEU A 559 -13.81 -15.15 -27.15
CA LEU A 559 -14.16 -15.30 -28.56
C LEU A 559 -13.95 -14.00 -29.33
N PHE A 560 -14.45 -12.87 -28.80
CA PHE A 560 -14.21 -11.53 -29.36
C PHE A 560 -12.70 -11.24 -29.51
N ASN A 561 -11.91 -11.50 -28.48
CA ASN A 561 -10.45 -11.35 -28.52
C ASN A 561 -9.76 -12.33 -29.49
N ALA A 562 -10.30 -13.53 -29.69
CA ALA A 562 -9.78 -14.47 -30.67
C ALA A 562 -10.13 -14.08 -32.12
N ILE A 563 -11.32 -13.50 -32.34
CA ILE A 563 -11.76 -12.91 -33.61
C ILE A 563 -10.94 -11.67 -33.95
N ASN A 564 -10.62 -10.83 -32.97
CA ASN A 564 -9.65 -9.72 -33.11
C ASN A 564 -8.24 -10.16 -33.55
N GLY A 565 -7.93 -11.47 -33.45
CA GLY A 565 -6.73 -12.06 -34.05
C GLY A 565 -6.83 -12.31 -35.56
N LEU A 566 -7.97 -12.07 -36.19
CA LEU A 566 -8.16 -12.08 -37.65
C LEU A 566 -7.85 -10.69 -38.25
N PRO A 567 -7.63 -10.58 -39.58
CA PRO A 567 -7.57 -9.28 -40.24
C PRO A 567 -8.90 -8.52 -40.12
N VAL A 568 -8.87 -7.19 -39.98
CA VAL A 568 -10.06 -6.36 -39.72
C VAL A 568 -11.18 -6.51 -40.78
N ILE A 569 -10.83 -6.85 -42.03
CA ILE A 569 -11.79 -7.19 -43.10
C ILE A 569 -12.59 -8.50 -42.85
N LYS A 570 -12.36 -9.17 -41.72
CA LYS A 570 -13.11 -10.33 -41.21
C LYS A 570 -13.88 -10.03 -39.92
N HIS A 571 -13.86 -8.80 -39.44
CA HIS A 571 -14.63 -8.37 -38.27
C HIS A 571 -16.00 -7.84 -38.71
N GLU A 572 -17.03 -8.08 -37.90
CA GLU A 572 -18.34 -7.47 -38.10
C GLU A 572 -18.31 -5.99 -37.67
N LEU A 573 -19.19 -5.16 -38.24
CA LEU A 573 -19.18 -3.71 -37.99
C LEU A 573 -19.29 -3.36 -36.49
N TRP A 574 -20.10 -4.09 -35.71
CA TRP A 574 -20.21 -3.87 -34.27
C TRP A 574 -18.91 -4.19 -33.52
N GLN A 575 -18.11 -5.15 -34.00
CA GLN A 575 -16.81 -5.50 -33.42
C GLN A 575 -15.79 -4.39 -33.68
N ILE A 576 -15.77 -3.85 -34.91
CA ILE A 576 -14.94 -2.69 -35.29
C ILE A 576 -15.30 -1.49 -34.41
N TRP A 577 -16.58 -1.15 -34.30
CA TRP A 577 -17.04 -0.03 -33.46
C TRP A 577 -16.75 -0.24 -31.97
N THR A 578 -16.83 -1.48 -31.47
CA THR A 578 -16.45 -1.81 -30.08
C THR A 578 -14.97 -1.58 -29.84
N ASN A 579 -14.09 -2.03 -30.75
CA ASN A 579 -12.65 -1.78 -30.65
C ASN A 579 -12.30 -0.27 -30.73
N VAL A 580 -13.01 0.51 -31.55
CA VAL A 580 -12.84 1.98 -31.63
C VAL A 580 -13.32 2.67 -30.35
N ASN A 581 -14.47 2.26 -29.82
CA ASN A 581 -15.04 2.77 -28.57
C ASN A 581 -14.14 2.43 -27.36
N TYR A 582 -13.59 1.22 -27.29
CA TYR A 582 -12.62 0.82 -26.26
C TYR A 582 -11.38 1.73 -26.27
N LYS A 583 -10.70 1.83 -27.43
CA LYS A 583 -9.47 2.65 -27.57
C LYS A 583 -9.66 4.13 -27.21
N ARG A 584 -10.86 4.69 -27.44
CA ARG A 584 -11.15 6.12 -27.21
C ARG A 584 -11.64 6.46 -25.80
N TYR A 585 -12.29 5.52 -25.10
CA TYR A 585 -13.05 5.86 -23.88
C TYR A 585 -12.95 4.82 -22.75
N ILE A 586 -12.64 3.56 -23.05
CA ILE A 586 -12.62 2.46 -22.08
C ILE A 586 -11.18 1.97 -21.95
N GLN A 587 -10.28 2.88 -21.56
CA GLN A 587 -8.89 2.54 -21.24
C GLN A 587 -8.78 2.13 -19.76
N PRO A 588 -7.82 1.26 -19.38
CA PRO A 588 -7.58 0.90 -17.99
C PRO A 588 -7.17 2.13 -17.15
N ARG A 589 -8.14 2.65 -16.38
CA ARG A 589 -7.99 3.78 -15.44
C ARG A 589 -8.05 3.21 -14.02
N THR A 590 -6.99 2.55 -13.57
CA THR A 590 -6.99 1.72 -12.34
C THR A 590 -6.81 2.50 -11.04
N GLY A 591 -6.14 3.66 -11.07
CA GLY A 591 -5.58 4.33 -9.88
C GLY A 591 -4.42 3.58 -9.21
N ARG A 592 -4.08 2.38 -9.71
CA ARG A 592 -3.21 1.38 -9.08
C ARG A 592 -2.16 0.84 -10.05
N THR A 593 -0.96 0.56 -9.54
CA THR A 593 0.06 -0.20 -10.29
C THR A 593 -0.41 -1.63 -10.59
N MET A 594 0.06 -2.21 -11.69
CA MET A 594 -0.21 -3.60 -12.06
C MET A 594 1.02 -4.46 -11.82
N GLU A 595 0.85 -5.58 -11.13
CA GLU A 595 1.92 -6.54 -10.84
C GLU A 595 2.28 -7.36 -12.10
N LYS A 596 3.54 -7.80 -12.21
CA LYS A 596 3.95 -8.77 -13.24
C LYS A 596 3.22 -10.09 -13.03
N LYS A 597 2.82 -10.74 -14.13
CA LYS A 597 1.93 -11.91 -14.09
C LYS A 597 2.50 -13.04 -13.22
N GLU A 598 3.80 -13.28 -13.33
CA GLU A 598 4.53 -14.36 -12.68
C GLU A 598 4.52 -14.21 -11.16
N ILE A 599 4.62 -12.97 -10.68
CA ILE A 599 4.57 -12.63 -9.25
C ILE A 599 3.12 -12.75 -8.76
N ALA A 600 2.13 -12.29 -9.54
CA ALA A 600 0.72 -12.47 -9.21
C ALA A 600 0.30 -13.95 -9.13
N GLU A 601 0.91 -14.83 -9.92
CA GLU A 601 0.70 -16.28 -9.88
C GLU A 601 1.40 -16.96 -8.68
N SER A 602 2.56 -16.48 -8.22
CA SER A 602 3.13 -16.92 -6.92
C SER A 602 2.37 -16.33 -5.72
N ASN A 603 1.65 -15.23 -5.91
CA ASN A 603 0.90 -14.50 -4.89
C ASN A 603 -0.57 -14.95 -4.70
N VAL A 604 -1.00 -16.08 -5.27
CA VAL A 604 -2.37 -16.61 -5.12
C VAL A 604 -2.75 -16.76 -3.63
N ILE A 605 -3.99 -16.36 -3.28
CA ILE A 605 -4.55 -16.55 -1.94
C ILE A 605 -4.82 -18.06 -1.76
N PRO A 606 -4.32 -18.72 -0.69
CA PRO A 606 -4.58 -20.15 -0.45
C PRO A 606 -6.03 -20.46 -0.01
N ILE A 607 -6.93 -19.48 -0.10
CA ILE A 607 -8.36 -19.60 0.21
C ILE A 607 -9.17 -19.36 -1.08
N PRO A 608 -9.96 -20.34 -1.57
CA PRO A 608 -10.83 -20.16 -2.74
C PRO A 608 -11.84 -19.03 -2.51
N THR A 609 -11.77 -17.98 -3.32
CA THR A 609 -12.48 -16.70 -3.06
C THR A 609 -13.12 -16.13 -4.32
N ALA A 610 -14.32 -15.56 -4.19
CA ALA A 610 -15.05 -14.84 -5.24
C ALA A 610 -15.22 -13.35 -4.92
N GLY A 611 -15.72 -12.56 -5.87
CA GLY A 611 -15.97 -11.13 -5.70
C GLY A 611 -14.71 -10.26 -5.78
N ILE A 612 -14.85 -8.99 -5.41
CA ILE A 612 -13.85 -7.92 -5.62
C ILE A 612 -13.08 -7.50 -4.34
N THR A 613 -13.12 -8.30 -3.27
CA THR A 613 -12.24 -8.08 -2.10
C THR A 613 -10.76 -8.12 -2.50
N LEU A 614 -9.90 -7.43 -1.76
CA LEU A 614 -8.47 -7.38 -2.03
C LEU A 614 -7.72 -8.55 -1.39
N ARG A 615 -6.47 -8.80 -1.82
CA ARG A 615 -5.64 -9.94 -1.39
C ARG A 615 -5.45 -10.03 0.14
N TYR A 616 -5.35 -8.88 0.80
CA TYR A 616 -5.15 -8.73 2.24
C TYR A 616 -6.45 -8.51 3.03
N GLN A 617 -7.61 -8.45 2.36
CA GLN A 617 -8.91 -8.40 3.01
C GLN A 617 -9.43 -9.83 3.19
N PRO A 618 -10.02 -10.18 4.36
CA PRO A 618 -10.75 -11.43 4.51
C PRO A 618 -11.75 -11.70 3.38
N PRO A 619 -11.94 -12.97 2.97
CA PRO A 619 -12.77 -13.30 1.82
C PRO A 619 -14.27 -13.10 2.12
N ALA A 620 -14.88 -12.10 1.48
CA ALA A 620 -16.33 -11.83 1.60
C ALA A 620 -17.22 -12.97 1.10
N VAL A 621 -16.71 -13.77 0.16
CA VAL A 621 -17.38 -14.91 -0.46
C VAL A 621 -16.36 -16.03 -0.69
N SER A 622 -16.55 -17.17 -0.03
CA SER A 622 -15.72 -18.37 -0.21
C SER A 622 -16.61 -19.62 -0.19
N ASN A 623 -16.28 -20.61 -1.02
CA ASN A 623 -16.90 -21.93 -1.00
C ASN A 623 -15.89 -22.97 -1.52
N ALA A 624 -15.21 -23.67 -0.61
CA ALA A 624 -14.15 -24.61 -0.98
C ALA A 624 -14.65 -25.78 -1.86
N ASP A 625 -15.93 -26.15 -1.78
CA ASP A 625 -16.51 -27.23 -2.59
C ASP A 625 -16.70 -26.83 -4.06
N ARG A 626 -17.14 -25.60 -4.32
CA ARG A 626 -17.42 -25.06 -5.66
C ARG A 626 -16.26 -24.29 -6.30
N MET A 627 -15.20 -23.97 -5.54
CA MET A 627 -14.12 -23.07 -5.96
C MET A 627 -12.72 -23.69 -5.83
N THR A 628 -11.73 -23.14 -6.57
CA THR A 628 -10.28 -23.33 -6.35
C THR A 628 -9.57 -22.01 -6.00
N SER A 629 -8.35 -22.08 -5.48
CA SER A 629 -7.48 -20.90 -5.35
C SER A 629 -6.84 -20.58 -6.70
N GLU A 630 -7.15 -19.41 -7.25
CA GLU A 630 -6.68 -18.93 -8.56
C GLU A 630 -6.41 -17.41 -8.52
N VAL A 631 -5.70 -16.87 -9.51
CA VAL A 631 -5.50 -15.41 -9.63
C VAL A 631 -6.78 -14.72 -10.14
N ARG A 632 -7.52 -14.05 -9.26
CA ARG A 632 -8.56 -13.08 -9.65
C ARG A 632 -7.93 -11.83 -10.31
N PRO A 633 -8.59 -11.19 -11.30
CA PRO A 633 -8.07 -9.97 -11.93
C PRO A 633 -7.79 -8.82 -10.94
N CYS A 634 -8.66 -8.58 -9.97
CA CYS A 634 -8.52 -7.55 -8.94
C CYS A 634 -7.24 -7.69 -8.11
N ASN A 635 -6.77 -8.93 -7.91
CA ASN A 635 -5.55 -9.22 -7.16
C ASN A 635 -4.27 -8.82 -7.94
N ARG A 636 -4.35 -8.47 -9.23
CA ARG A 636 -3.18 -8.02 -10.02
C ARG A 636 -2.90 -6.51 -9.88
N TYR A 637 -3.79 -5.74 -9.27
CA TYR A 637 -3.68 -4.28 -9.14
C TYR A 637 -3.29 -3.88 -7.72
N HIS A 638 -1.99 -3.78 -7.47
CA HIS A 638 -1.43 -3.96 -6.13
C HIS A 638 -1.29 -2.67 -5.32
N ILE A 639 -0.66 -1.61 -5.85
CA ILE A 639 -0.34 -0.40 -5.07
C ILE A 639 -1.15 0.80 -5.58
N PRO A 640 -2.06 1.38 -4.77
CA PRO A 640 -2.60 2.71 -4.98
C PRO A 640 -1.46 3.75 -5.02
N SER A 641 -1.34 4.50 -6.11
CA SER A 641 -0.37 5.59 -6.19
C SER A 641 -1.09 6.93 -6.10
N ALA A 642 -0.59 7.82 -5.24
CA ALA A 642 -1.10 9.19 -5.11
C ALA A 642 -0.95 10.00 -6.42
N GLU A 643 0.04 9.66 -7.25
CA GLU A 643 0.19 10.19 -8.60
C GLU A 643 -0.93 9.64 -9.51
N ASN A 644 -1.11 8.31 -9.55
CA ASN A 644 -2.09 7.65 -10.41
C ASN A 644 -3.55 8.05 -10.08
N ILE A 645 -3.92 8.19 -8.81
CA ILE A 645 -5.28 8.60 -8.43
C ILE A 645 -5.58 10.06 -8.82
N ASN A 646 -4.58 10.95 -8.77
CA ASN A 646 -4.72 12.33 -9.24
C ASN A 646 -4.75 12.42 -10.78
N ASN A 647 -4.00 11.55 -11.47
CA ASN A 647 -4.04 11.42 -12.93
C ASN A 647 -5.36 10.83 -13.47
N PHE A 648 -6.23 10.26 -12.62
CA PHE A 648 -7.55 9.77 -13.00
C PHE A 648 -8.68 10.38 -12.12
N PRO A 649 -9.08 11.64 -12.35
CA PRO A 649 -10.07 12.34 -11.52
C PRO A 649 -11.38 11.58 -11.32
N ALA A 650 -11.85 10.86 -12.35
CA ALA A 650 -13.04 10.02 -12.28
C ALA A 650 -12.96 8.90 -11.23
N VAL A 651 -11.78 8.27 -11.10
CA VAL A 651 -11.52 7.21 -10.11
C VAL A 651 -11.52 7.81 -8.72
N LYS A 652 -10.82 8.94 -8.55
CA LYS A 652 -10.79 9.70 -7.30
C LYS A 652 -12.21 10.10 -6.85
N ASN A 653 -12.99 10.66 -7.78
CA ASN A 653 -14.36 11.10 -7.56
C ASN A 653 -15.28 9.93 -7.14
N ALA A 654 -15.23 8.79 -7.84
CA ALA A 654 -16.00 7.60 -7.48
C ALA A 654 -15.66 7.07 -6.08
N LEU A 655 -14.37 6.98 -5.75
CA LEU A 655 -13.90 6.56 -4.43
C LEU A 655 -14.32 7.52 -3.32
N GLN A 656 -14.29 8.84 -3.56
CA GLN A 656 -14.76 9.86 -2.61
C GLN A 656 -16.28 9.85 -2.39
N HIS A 657 -17.05 9.29 -3.31
CA HIS A 657 -18.48 8.96 -3.14
C HIS A 657 -18.69 7.52 -2.61
N GLY A 658 -17.65 6.88 -2.06
CA GLY A 658 -17.71 5.57 -1.41
C GLY A 658 -18.00 4.39 -2.35
N LEU A 659 -17.85 4.54 -3.67
CA LEU A 659 -17.98 3.44 -4.63
C LEU A 659 -16.69 2.58 -4.61
N PRO A 660 -16.77 1.25 -4.67
CA PRO A 660 -15.58 0.41 -4.80
C PRO A 660 -15.07 0.40 -6.25
N TYR A 661 -13.76 0.22 -6.42
CA TYR A 661 -13.10 0.34 -7.73
C TYR A 661 -11.97 -0.69 -7.87
N SER A 662 -11.94 -1.47 -8.96
CA SER A 662 -11.12 -2.68 -9.09
C SER A 662 -9.99 -2.59 -10.12
N GLY A 663 -10.30 -2.22 -11.36
CA GLY A 663 -9.44 -2.44 -12.52
C GLY A 663 -9.60 -1.45 -13.68
N GLY A 664 -10.45 -0.43 -13.55
CA GLY A 664 -10.78 0.53 -14.60
C GLY A 664 -12.17 0.33 -15.19
N VAL A 665 -12.53 1.22 -16.13
CA VAL A 665 -13.78 1.15 -16.89
C VAL A 665 -13.89 -0.19 -17.62
N SER A 666 -15.03 -0.89 -17.52
CA SER A 666 -15.11 -2.31 -17.88
C SER A 666 -15.17 -2.60 -19.39
N GLY A 667 -14.02 -2.91 -20.00
CA GLY A 667 -13.90 -3.31 -21.41
C GLY A 667 -14.78 -4.50 -21.79
N SER A 668 -14.87 -5.50 -20.90
CA SER A 668 -15.74 -6.67 -21.07
C SER A 668 -17.22 -6.30 -21.13
N THR A 669 -17.70 -5.42 -20.23
CA THR A 669 -19.07 -4.86 -20.31
C THR A 669 -19.27 -4.10 -21.62
N GLY A 670 -18.25 -3.39 -22.12
CA GLY A 670 -18.27 -2.72 -23.41
C GLY A 670 -18.45 -3.66 -24.60
N ILE A 671 -17.87 -4.87 -24.55
CA ILE A 671 -18.08 -5.94 -25.52
C ILE A 671 -19.50 -6.50 -25.40
N MET A 672 -19.93 -6.86 -24.19
CA MET A 672 -21.23 -7.48 -23.94
C MET A 672 -22.41 -6.58 -24.37
N LEU A 673 -22.41 -5.30 -23.97
CA LEU A 673 -23.47 -4.37 -24.38
C LEU A 673 -23.48 -4.13 -25.89
N SER A 674 -22.33 -4.19 -26.57
CA SER A 674 -22.27 -4.09 -28.03
C SER A 674 -22.87 -5.31 -28.74
N ILE A 675 -22.63 -6.54 -28.28
CA ILE A 675 -23.24 -7.73 -28.90
C ILE A 675 -24.75 -7.79 -28.63
N ILE A 676 -25.22 -7.42 -27.43
CA ILE A 676 -26.65 -7.36 -27.14
C ILE A 676 -27.35 -6.32 -28.05
N ASN A 677 -26.74 -5.15 -28.23
CA ASN A 677 -27.26 -4.13 -29.15
C ASN A 677 -27.21 -4.58 -30.62
N HIS A 678 -26.21 -5.38 -31.03
CA HIS A 678 -26.16 -5.99 -32.36
C HIS A 678 -27.32 -6.97 -32.59
N LEU A 679 -27.55 -7.89 -31.64
CA LEU A 679 -28.64 -8.87 -31.69
C LEU A 679 -30.01 -8.20 -31.73
N LYS A 680 -30.23 -7.18 -30.89
CA LYS A 680 -31.46 -6.37 -30.90
C LYS A 680 -31.68 -5.66 -32.24
N ASN A 681 -30.62 -5.13 -32.86
CA ASN A 681 -30.68 -4.52 -34.19
C ASN A 681 -30.88 -5.54 -35.33
N GLN A 682 -30.70 -6.84 -35.07
CA GLN A 682 -31.08 -7.94 -35.97
C GLN A 682 -32.51 -8.45 -35.72
N GLY A 683 -33.27 -7.82 -34.81
CA GLY A 683 -34.63 -8.26 -34.45
C GLY A 683 -34.66 -9.48 -33.53
N THR A 684 -33.54 -9.84 -32.90
CA THR A 684 -33.53 -10.88 -31.86
C THR A 684 -34.20 -10.35 -30.59
N ASP A 685 -35.09 -11.13 -30.01
CA ASP A 685 -35.69 -10.81 -28.70
C ASP A 685 -34.64 -11.00 -27.59
N ILE A 686 -34.06 -9.88 -27.15
CA ILE A 686 -33.11 -9.82 -26.05
C ILE A 686 -33.19 -8.45 -25.35
N ASP A 687 -33.42 -8.47 -24.04
CA ASP A 687 -33.44 -7.26 -23.22
C ASP A 687 -32.02 -6.87 -22.78
N LEU A 688 -31.65 -5.63 -23.11
CA LEU A 688 -30.39 -4.99 -22.73
C LEU A 688 -30.17 -4.96 -21.21
N ARG A 689 -31.25 -4.88 -20.41
CA ARG A 689 -31.21 -4.93 -18.94
C ARG A 689 -30.73 -6.29 -18.44
N MET A 690 -31.24 -7.37 -19.02
CA MET A 690 -30.93 -8.75 -18.60
C MET A 690 -29.52 -9.14 -19.03
N GLY A 691 -29.11 -8.69 -20.23
CA GLY A 691 -27.74 -8.80 -20.69
C GLY A 691 -26.75 -7.97 -19.85
N LEU A 692 -27.12 -6.78 -19.39
CA LEU A 692 -26.34 -5.98 -18.43
C LEU A 692 -26.20 -6.71 -17.09
N LEU A 693 -27.28 -7.26 -16.54
CA LEU A 693 -27.26 -7.95 -15.25
C LEU A 693 -26.36 -9.19 -15.30
N GLY A 694 -26.52 -10.05 -16.33
CA GLY A 694 -25.65 -11.20 -16.54
C GLY A 694 -24.18 -10.83 -16.78
N SER A 695 -23.92 -9.66 -17.37
CA SER A 695 -22.56 -9.12 -17.51
C SER A 695 -21.98 -8.72 -16.15
N ILE A 696 -22.70 -7.95 -15.34
CA ILE A 696 -22.28 -7.54 -13.98
C ILE A 696 -22.06 -8.77 -13.10
N MET A 697 -22.93 -9.78 -13.22
CA MET A 697 -22.80 -11.06 -12.52
C MET A 697 -21.47 -11.74 -12.79
N PHE A 698 -21.00 -11.78 -14.04
CA PHE A 698 -19.65 -12.22 -14.36
C PHE A 698 -18.60 -11.24 -13.82
N MET A 699 -18.69 -9.95 -14.18
CA MET A 699 -17.61 -8.99 -13.94
C MET A 699 -17.23 -8.86 -12.46
N ASN A 700 -18.20 -8.87 -11.55
CA ASN A 700 -17.92 -8.73 -10.12
C ASN A 700 -17.54 -10.06 -9.48
N TYR A 701 -18.32 -11.13 -9.72
CA TYR A 701 -18.07 -12.44 -9.09
C TYR A 701 -16.69 -13.01 -9.48
N ASP A 702 -16.29 -12.88 -10.74
CA ASP A 702 -14.98 -13.31 -11.26
C ASP A 702 -13.79 -12.55 -10.63
N GLY A 703 -14.07 -11.47 -9.87
CA GLY A 703 -13.07 -10.55 -9.33
C GLY A 703 -12.52 -9.59 -10.37
N GLY A 704 -13.31 -9.26 -11.39
CA GLY A 704 -12.93 -8.32 -12.45
C GLY A 704 -13.11 -6.86 -12.02
N HIS A 705 -14.36 -6.43 -11.95
CA HIS A 705 -14.78 -5.03 -11.84
C HIS A 705 -15.93 -4.85 -10.83
N SER A 706 -16.04 -3.65 -10.25
CA SER A 706 -17.20 -3.25 -9.45
C SER A 706 -18.47 -3.12 -10.30
N ILE A 707 -19.61 -3.02 -9.60
CA ILE A 707 -20.89 -2.68 -10.23
C ILE A 707 -20.75 -1.32 -10.92
N HIS A 708 -20.20 -0.32 -10.23
CA HIS A 708 -19.90 1.01 -10.77
C HIS A 708 -19.10 1.00 -12.09
N GLU A 709 -17.97 0.30 -12.14
CA GLU A 709 -17.11 0.19 -13.33
C GLU A 709 -17.82 -0.43 -14.55
N SER A 710 -18.94 -1.14 -14.31
CA SER A 710 -19.82 -1.70 -15.33
C SER A 710 -20.98 -0.76 -15.69
N LEU A 711 -21.62 -0.12 -14.70
CA LEU A 711 -22.69 0.87 -14.91
C LEU A 711 -22.19 2.13 -15.62
N TRP A 712 -20.92 2.49 -15.46
CA TRP A 712 -20.29 3.58 -16.21
C TRP A 712 -20.30 3.31 -17.73
N VAL A 713 -20.00 2.08 -18.13
CA VAL A 713 -20.09 1.67 -19.55
C VAL A 713 -21.54 1.59 -20.01
N ALA A 714 -22.46 1.15 -19.17
CA ALA A 714 -23.89 1.17 -19.45
C ALA A 714 -24.39 2.60 -19.73
N ASN A 715 -23.99 3.57 -18.90
CA ASN A 715 -24.33 4.99 -19.08
C ASN A 715 -23.74 5.56 -20.38
N GLN A 716 -22.47 5.25 -20.70
CA GLN A 716 -21.86 5.61 -21.99
C GLN A 716 -22.65 5.04 -23.19
N LYS A 717 -23.18 3.83 -23.07
CA LYS A 717 -23.99 3.16 -24.11
C LYS A 717 -25.45 3.65 -24.14
N GLY A 718 -25.82 4.63 -23.31
CA GLY A 718 -27.15 5.26 -23.30
C GLY A 718 -28.16 4.67 -22.33
N ILE A 719 -27.75 3.74 -21.45
CA ILE A 719 -28.59 3.25 -20.35
C ILE A 719 -28.47 4.27 -19.21
N ASN A 720 -29.41 5.21 -19.12
CA ASN A 720 -29.34 6.31 -18.16
C ASN A 720 -29.37 5.79 -16.70
N LEU A 721 -28.25 5.96 -15.99
CA LEU A 721 -27.99 5.38 -14.66
C LEU A 721 -27.45 6.43 -13.66
N SER A 722 -27.69 7.71 -13.93
CA SER A 722 -27.41 8.84 -13.03
C SER A 722 -28.63 9.77 -12.95
N LYS A 723 -28.96 10.26 -11.74
CA LYS A 723 -30.01 11.29 -11.56
C LYS A 723 -29.60 12.65 -12.17
N THR A 724 -28.29 12.88 -12.35
CA THR A 724 -27.73 14.02 -13.08
C THR A 724 -27.81 13.81 -14.60
N LYS A 725 -28.31 14.83 -15.32
CA LYS A 725 -28.37 14.87 -16.79
C LYS A 725 -27.02 15.22 -17.43
N SER A 726 -25.91 14.63 -16.97
CA SER A 726 -24.62 14.78 -17.67
C SER A 726 -24.72 14.08 -19.03
N CYS A 727 -24.49 14.82 -20.12
CA CYS A 727 -24.50 14.27 -21.47
C CYS A 727 -23.52 13.09 -21.59
N ASN A 728 -23.85 12.07 -22.40
CA ASN A 728 -23.20 10.75 -22.54
C ASN A 728 -21.70 10.73 -22.96
N LYS A 729 -21.00 11.86 -22.84
CA LYS A 729 -19.58 12.07 -23.17
C LYS A 729 -18.75 12.57 -21.99
N ASP A 730 -19.37 13.22 -20.99
CA ASP A 730 -18.67 13.55 -19.75
C ASP A 730 -18.64 12.31 -18.86
N LEU A 731 -17.61 11.50 -19.11
CA LEU A 731 -17.36 10.27 -18.39
C LEU A 731 -16.60 10.51 -17.09
N ASP A 732 -15.97 11.67 -16.92
CA ASP A 732 -15.03 11.88 -15.81
C ASP A 732 -15.73 12.37 -14.53
N GLY A 733 -16.98 12.83 -14.64
CA GLY A 733 -17.89 13.13 -13.52
C GLY A 733 -18.87 12.03 -13.12
N PHE A 734 -18.86 10.84 -13.74
CA PHE A 734 -19.92 9.84 -13.53
C PHE A 734 -19.84 9.14 -12.16
N ILE A 735 -20.89 9.31 -11.35
CA ILE A 735 -21.16 8.57 -10.10
C ILE A 735 -22.37 7.66 -10.34
N SER A 736 -22.27 6.38 -9.99
CA SER A 736 -23.36 5.42 -10.16
C SER A 736 -24.46 5.60 -9.12
N ASP A 737 -25.71 5.48 -9.55
CA ASP A 737 -26.87 5.38 -8.66
C ASP A 737 -27.41 3.94 -8.67
N TYR A 738 -27.19 3.20 -7.58
CA TYR A 738 -27.63 1.81 -7.44
C TYR A 738 -29.14 1.69 -7.17
N GLU A 739 -29.81 2.74 -6.67
CA GLU A 739 -31.27 2.79 -6.63
C GLU A 739 -31.84 2.85 -8.05
N SER A 740 -31.29 3.72 -8.90
CA SER A 740 -31.65 3.81 -10.33
C SER A 740 -31.31 2.53 -11.10
N PHE A 741 -30.21 1.86 -10.76
CA PHE A 741 -29.89 0.54 -11.32
C PHE A 741 -30.91 -0.53 -10.94
N VAL A 742 -31.39 -0.59 -9.69
CA VAL A 742 -32.48 -1.53 -9.33
C VAL A 742 -33.79 -1.12 -10.03
N ALA A 743 -34.10 0.17 -10.09
CA ALA A 743 -35.34 0.69 -10.65
C ALA A 743 -35.55 0.36 -12.14
N ILE A 744 -34.49 0.22 -12.95
CA ILE A 744 -34.65 -0.19 -14.37
C ILE A 744 -35.20 -1.62 -14.53
N TYR A 745 -35.10 -2.48 -13.51
CA TYR A 745 -35.67 -3.84 -13.50
C TYR A 745 -37.12 -3.89 -12.99
N LYS A 746 -37.74 -2.75 -12.67
CA LYS A 746 -39.13 -2.74 -12.19
C LYS A 746 -40.09 -3.41 -13.19
N ASN A 747 -41.04 -4.17 -12.66
CA ASN A 747 -41.97 -5.04 -13.40
C ASN A 747 -41.28 -6.16 -14.20
N THR A 748 -40.19 -6.73 -13.69
CA THR A 748 -39.51 -7.93 -14.25
C THR A 748 -39.22 -8.94 -13.14
N GLN A 749 -38.94 -10.21 -13.47
CA GLN A 749 -38.55 -11.21 -12.47
C GLN A 749 -37.30 -10.78 -11.69
N CYS A 750 -36.41 -10.01 -12.33
CA CYS A 750 -35.21 -9.49 -11.73
C CYS A 750 -35.45 -8.47 -10.60
N GLU A 751 -36.61 -7.80 -10.52
CA GLU A 751 -36.94 -6.86 -9.44
C GLU A 751 -36.85 -7.52 -8.07
N LYS A 752 -37.51 -8.67 -7.91
CA LYS A 752 -37.47 -9.43 -6.65
C LYS A 752 -36.08 -10.00 -6.40
N ALA A 753 -35.44 -10.61 -7.41
CA ALA A 753 -34.13 -11.23 -7.24
C ALA A 753 -33.05 -10.21 -6.81
N LEU A 754 -33.09 -8.99 -7.34
CA LEU A 754 -32.23 -7.88 -6.92
C LEU A 754 -32.50 -7.45 -5.48
N SER A 755 -33.77 -7.39 -5.06
CA SER A 755 -34.19 -7.03 -3.70
C SER A 755 -33.77 -8.09 -2.66
N ASP A 756 -34.05 -9.37 -2.93
CA ASP A 756 -33.66 -10.50 -2.09
C ASP A 756 -32.12 -10.54 -1.94
N ALA A 757 -31.38 -10.43 -3.05
CA ALA A 757 -29.92 -10.41 -3.07
C ALA A 757 -29.32 -9.18 -2.37
N LEU A 758 -29.98 -8.02 -2.46
CA LEU A 758 -29.59 -6.78 -1.76
C LEU A 758 -29.77 -6.91 -0.25
N SER A 759 -30.85 -7.56 0.21
CA SER A 759 -31.06 -7.85 1.64
C SER A 759 -29.94 -8.74 2.19
N ILE A 760 -29.59 -9.80 1.47
CA ILE A 760 -28.47 -10.71 1.79
C ILE A 760 -27.12 -9.98 1.80
N ALA A 761 -26.91 -9.03 0.87
CA ALA A 761 -25.69 -8.21 0.83
C ALA A 761 -25.53 -7.35 2.08
N TRP A 762 -26.61 -6.69 2.53
CA TRP A 762 -26.61 -5.92 3.77
C TRP A 762 -26.28 -6.79 4.97
N GLU A 763 -27.02 -7.89 5.17
CA GLU A 763 -26.82 -8.79 6.31
C GLU A 763 -25.37 -9.28 6.40
N ARG A 764 -24.81 -9.77 5.28
CA ARG A 764 -23.46 -10.31 5.26
C ARG A 764 -22.37 -9.25 5.43
N SER A 765 -22.56 -8.04 4.92
CA SER A 765 -21.64 -6.92 5.22
C SER A 765 -21.65 -6.54 6.70
N PHE A 766 -22.81 -6.57 7.36
CA PHE A 766 -22.88 -6.35 8.81
C PHE A 766 -22.22 -7.49 9.59
N ASN A 767 -22.46 -8.75 9.21
CA ASN A 767 -21.83 -9.91 9.86
C ASN A 767 -20.30 -9.85 9.71
N TYR A 768 -19.80 -9.55 8.50
CA TYR A 768 -18.37 -9.31 8.24
C TYR A 768 -17.79 -8.17 9.11
N LEU A 769 -18.52 -7.05 9.24
CA LEU A 769 -18.11 -5.93 10.10
C LEU A 769 -18.00 -6.37 11.57
N THR A 770 -18.97 -7.13 12.11
CA THR A 770 -18.89 -7.64 13.49
C THR A 770 -17.75 -8.63 13.71
N GLN A 771 -17.34 -9.37 12.68
CA GLN A 771 -16.30 -10.38 12.75
C GLN A 771 -14.88 -9.78 12.67
N TYR A 772 -14.68 -8.73 11.87
CA TYR A 772 -13.34 -8.24 11.49
C TYR A 772 -13.02 -6.79 11.88
N SER A 773 -13.95 -6.05 12.50
CA SER A 773 -13.69 -4.68 12.97
C SER A 773 -13.39 -4.66 14.48
N GLU A 774 -12.18 -4.22 14.85
CA GLU A 774 -11.86 -3.89 16.26
C GLU A 774 -12.59 -2.61 16.71
N ASP A 775 -12.80 -1.64 15.80
CA ASP A 775 -13.57 -0.42 16.07
C ASP A 775 -14.98 -0.74 16.57
N TYR A 776 -15.64 -1.73 15.94
CA TYR A 776 -16.95 -2.21 16.36
C TYR A 776 -16.91 -2.77 17.79
N LYS A 777 -15.89 -3.56 18.14
CA LYS A 777 -15.76 -4.14 19.49
C LYS A 777 -15.58 -3.02 20.52
N ALA A 778 -14.76 -2.02 20.24
CA ALA A 778 -14.59 -0.84 21.09
C ALA A 778 -15.89 -0.07 21.30
N LEU A 779 -16.62 0.25 20.22
CA LEU A 779 -17.91 0.97 20.27
C LEU A 779 -18.99 0.15 21.01
N LYS A 780 -19.02 -1.17 20.83
CA LYS A 780 -19.96 -2.06 21.55
C LYS A 780 -19.64 -2.13 23.04
N LEU A 781 -18.37 -2.18 23.41
CA LEU A 781 -17.94 -2.13 24.81
C LEU A 781 -18.37 -0.81 25.47
N SER A 782 -18.17 0.34 24.83
CA SER A 782 -18.63 1.62 25.37
C SER A 782 -20.16 1.70 25.52
N ASN A 783 -20.93 1.12 24.58
CA ASN A 783 -22.39 1.09 24.70
C ASN A 783 -22.89 0.16 25.81
N ASN A 784 -22.20 -0.94 26.09
CA ASN A 784 -22.59 -1.87 27.15
C ASN A 784 -22.19 -1.40 28.56
N VAL A 785 -21.08 -0.68 28.72
CA VAL A 785 -20.65 -0.12 30.01
C VAL A 785 -21.62 0.95 30.54
N GLN A 786 -22.47 1.54 29.68
CA GLN A 786 -23.53 2.47 30.09
C GLN A 786 -24.93 1.84 30.13
N LYS A 787 -25.04 0.51 30.23
CA LYS A 787 -26.31 -0.21 30.45
C LYS A 787 -26.58 -0.59 31.91
N GLU A 788 -25.74 -0.18 32.86
CA GLU A 788 -26.13 -0.23 34.28
C GLU A 788 -27.33 0.70 34.51
N PRO A 789 -28.36 0.27 35.27
CA PRO A 789 -29.50 1.11 35.55
C PRO A 789 -29.08 2.27 36.47
N MET A 790 -29.50 3.49 36.12
CA MET A 790 -29.72 4.49 37.17
C MET A 790 -30.93 4.04 38.00
N GLU A 791 -30.69 3.23 39.03
CA GLU A 791 -31.66 3.09 40.10
C GLU A 791 -31.90 4.47 40.72
N SER A 792 -33.17 4.84 40.82
CA SER A 792 -33.55 6.21 41.16
C SER A 792 -33.36 6.47 42.65
N ASN A 793 -32.36 7.28 43.00
CA ASN A 793 -32.34 7.99 44.28
C ASN A 793 -33.44 9.07 44.27
N TYR A 794 -34.60 8.70 44.81
CA TYR A 794 -35.74 9.56 45.15
C TYR A 794 -36.24 9.19 46.55
#